data_AF-A0A2V1A744-F1
#
_entry.id   AF-A0A2V1A744-F1
#
_cell.length_a   1.000
_cell.length_b   1.000
_cell.length_c   1.000
_cell.angle_alpha   90.00
_cell.angle_beta   90.00
_cell.angle_gamma   90.00
#
_symmetry.space_group_name_H-M   'P 1'
#
loop_
_entity.id
_entity.type
_entity.pdbx_description
1 polymer ?
#
loop_
_entity_poly.entity_id
_entity_poly.type
_entity_poly.pdbx_seq_one_letter_code
_entity_poly.pdbx_strand_id
1 'polypeptide(L)'
;MLGVDVDTFETKNVDRLAGTEVGLILADEGHRLKNGDSLTFNALNSLRCERRVILSGTPIQNDLSEYYSLLNFANPGYLGTRNEFRKNFENAILRGRDADATDSEREKGDSKLLELSQLVSKFIIRRTNDILSKYLPVKYEYVVYLATLKAIDLLKKLCTHPDLLRLPEDIRGSRGILPEDYTDSSSSREKSIPISLSTKFSILERFIESLRHESDDKIVIISNYTKTLDLIERLCRHRRYGCLRLDGTMNINKRQKIVDRFNDPKGPEFIFLLSSKAGGCGINLIGANRLILMDPDWNPAADQQALARVWRDGQKKDCFIYRFICTGTIEEKIYQLSSSIKDSVEQFYNDTLKTAKDRANPSLIKVLTYHSADAVHWLQEIFELDLSIVSRLGGHSQPRTHRGKDAKFPGMAITYKLLETLENLAEEFPDRVAIMKNTQVIDLLIDENDSSQVLGVKYKDLKTKGKDTLRGPVILATGGYAADFTKNSLLRKYRPDIIDLPSTNGTHATGDGQKIVMKHSGIGIDMDKVQVHPTGLIDFNDADVIEGRKQPRHLFLGAEALRGEGGIILNNKGERFCDELGTRDYVSGEMEKQIKQGNGPLRLVLSDESEERLAFHIKHYEQRSLMRTISGKDLAQEMKIPITKLQETLDLYNRAAKHEIDEPFGKKYFPTTPFTISEDRKYHVSFITRVLHFTMGGIKINDRTQVIYNGNQEEPFQGLYAAGEVAGGVHGHNRLGGSSLLACVVYGRLAAHQASSFLMRNLSMAQPLNENQSASARLNQISLHIDPNRKQITIDLGGEAEGNKPARPATIEESSEAGISGKSTSAKGKQKTPRFEIPEKEFTADEVAKHNSESDCWVIVKNVVLDLTSFLDDHPGGRESILNFAGKDATESFDMLHEDNVIQRYAPKCVLGRLKGATPFLELKE
;
A
#
# COMPACT_ATOMS: atom_id res chain seq x y z
N MET A 1 13.19 10.37 -61.75
CA MET A 1 13.57 9.71 -60.49
C MET A 1 12.30 9.50 -59.69
N LEU A 2 12.06 8.28 -59.20
CA LEU A 2 10.91 7.90 -58.38
C LEU A 2 11.43 7.55 -56.98
N GLY A 3 11.08 8.35 -55.98
CA GLY A 3 11.30 8.02 -54.58
C GLY A 3 10.09 7.26 -54.04
N VAL A 4 10.34 6.10 -53.42
CA VAL A 4 9.31 5.24 -52.85
C VAL A 4 9.68 4.95 -51.40
N ASP A 5 8.84 5.38 -50.48
CA ASP A 5 8.81 4.83 -49.13
C ASP A 5 8.01 3.52 -49.17
N VAL A 6 8.70 2.40 -48.93
CA VAL A 6 8.09 1.06 -49.06
C VAL A 6 7.05 0.80 -47.96
N ASP A 7 7.09 1.52 -46.83
CA ASP A 7 6.10 1.35 -45.76
C ASP A 7 4.73 1.94 -46.11
N THR A 8 4.69 2.96 -46.98
CA THR A 8 3.46 3.68 -47.36
C THR A 8 3.03 3.47 -48.81
N PHE A 9 3.78 2.70 -49.59
CA PHE A 9 3.51 2.51 -51.01
C PHE A 9 2.31 1.58 -51.29
N GLU A 10 1.24 2.15 -51.83
CA GLU A 10 0.11 1.39 -52.35
C GLU A 10 0.38 0.85 -53.78
N THR A 11 0.22 -0.46 -53.98
CA THR A 11 0.45 -1.14 -55.27
C THR A 11 -0.41 -0.62 -56.42
N LYS A 12 -1.56 0.02 -56.13
CA LYS A 12 -2.44 0.66 -57.13
C LYS A 12 -1.79 1.84 -57.86
N ASN A 13 -0.72 2.41 -57.31
CA ASN A 13 0.01 3.50 -57.95
C ASN A 13 0.89 3.03 -59.12
N VAL A 14 1.16 1.73 -59.23
CA VAL A 14 1.97 1.15 -60.33
C VAL A 14 1.23 1.20 -61.66
N ASP A 15 -0.09 0.99 -61.67
CA ASP A 15 -0.91 1.05 -62.89
C ASP A 15 -0.85 2.43 -63.57
N ARG A 16 -0.68 3.49 -62.77
CA ARG A 16 -0.50 4.87 -63.27
C ARG A 16 0.88 5.13 -63.87
N LEU A 17 1.86 4.29 -63.56
CA LEU A 17 3.26 4.43 -63.96
C LEU A 17 3.70 3.38 -64.99
N ALA A 18 2.85 2.40 -65.29
CA ALA A 18 3.16 1.26 -66.17
C ALA A 18 3.56 1.63 -67.61
N GLY A 19 3.23 2.85 -68.07
CA GLY A 19 3.59 3.39 -69.39
C GLY A 19 4.75 4.38 -69.40
N THR A 20 5.34 4.72 -68.24
CA THR A 20 6.33 5.78 -68.09
C THR A 20 7.72 5.19 -67.86
N GLU A 21 8.73 5.69 -68.57
CA GLU A 21 10.11 5.29 -68.33
C GLU A 21 10.65 5.93 -67.05
N VAL A 22 11.05 5.11 -66.07
CA VAL A 22 11.56 5.58 -64.78
C VAL A 22 13.09 5.47 -64.78
N GLY A 23 13.78 6.60 -64.84
CA GLY A 23 15.26 6.61 -64.90
C GLY A 23 16.00 6.17 -63.61
N LEU A 24 15.34 6.20 -62.44
CA LEU A 24 15.91 5.78 -61.14
C LEU A 24 14.78 5.51 -60.13
N ILE A 25 14.81 4.36 -59.46
CA ILE A 25 13.96 4.06 -58.28
C ILE A 25 14.82 4.12 -57.02
N LEU A 26 14.35 4.86 -56.02
CA LEU A 26 14.94 4.89 -54.68
C LEU A 26 13.93 4.35 -53.69
N ALA A 27 14.21 3.16 -53.14
CA ALA A 27 13.36 2.47 -52.19
C ALA A 27 13.88 2.71 -50.76
N ASP A 28 13.18 3.55 -50.01
CA ASP A 28 13.42 3.74 -48.58
C ASP A 28 12.71 2.67 -47.75
N GLU A 29 13.26 2.33 -46.59
CA GLU A 29 12.85 1.18 -45.77
C GLU A 29 12.82 -0.17 -46.53
N GLY A 30 13.79 -0.36 -47.43
CA GLY A 30 13.83 -1.53 -48.31
C GLY A 30 14.01 -2.89 -47.61
N HIS A 31 14.17 -2.93 -46.28
CA HIS A 31 14.08 -4.19 -45.52
C HIS A 31 12.73 -4.89 -45.74
N ARG A 32 11.67 -4.16 -46.12
CA ARG A 32 10.36 -4.72 -46.50
C ARG A 32 10.34 -5.51 -47.81
N LEU A 33 11.31 -5.30 -48.69
CA LEU A 33 11.45 -6.01 -49.97
C LEU A 33 12.14 -7.39 -49.83
N LYS A 34 12.37 -7.83 -48.59
CA LYS A 34 13.04 -9.10 -48.26
C LYS A 34 12.33 -10.34 -48.80
N ASN A 35 11.02 -10.27 -49.00
CA ASN A 35 10.25 -11.34 -49.62
C ASN A 35 10.03 -11.06 -51.11
N GLY A 36 10.74 -11.79 -51.97
CA GLY A 36 10.62 -11.71 -53.43
C GLY A 36 9.22 -12.05 -53.98
N ASP A 37 8.35 -12.67 -53.17
CA ASP A 37 6.98 -13.00 -53.56
C ASP A 37 5.96 -11.94 -53.12
N SER A 38 6.41 -10.86 -52.47
CA SER A 38 5.55 -9.77 -52.02
C SER A 38 4.88 -9.04 -53.20
N LEU A 39 3.62 -8.67 -53.03
CA LEU A 39 2.89 -7.84 -54.01
C LEU A 39 3.64 -6.53 -54.30
N THR A 40 4.24 -5.91 -53.29
CA THR A 40 5.03 -4.68 -53.42
C THR A 40 6.32 -4.92 -54.22
N PHE A 41 6.98 -6.05 -53.99
CA PHE A 41 8.18 -6.45 -54.74
C PHE A 41 7.87 -6.61 -56.24
N ASN A 42 6.82 -7.38 -56.55
CA ASN A 42 6.40 -7.62 -57.92
C ASN A 42 5.93 -6.35 -58.63
N ALA A 43 5.19 -5.49 -57.93
CA ALA A 43 4.69 -4.23 -58.48
C ALA A 43 5.83 -3.25 -58.80
N LEU A 44 6.81 -3.10 -57.90
CA LEU A 44 7.99 -2.27 -58.17
C LEU A 44 8.89 -2.88 -59.26
N ASN A 45 8.97 -4.21 -59.34
CA ASN A 45 9.78 -4.88 -60.35
C ASN A 45 9.18 -4.80 -61.77
N SER A 46 7.86 -4.64 -61.89
CA SER A 46 7.18 -4.42 -63.18
C SER A 46 7.42 -3.05 -63.80
N LEU A 47 7.97 -2.09 -63.05
CA LEU A 47 8.29 -0.76 -63.58
C LEU A 47 9.56 -0.82 -64.46
N ARG A 48 9.50 -0.20 -65.64
CA ARG A 48 10.64 -0.06 -66.55
C ARG A 48 11.66 0.91 -65.95
N CYS A 49 12.66 0.38 -65.26
CA CYS A 49 13.71 1.14 -64.60
C CYS A 49 15.05 0.40 -64.58
N GLU A 50 16.09 1.03 -65.14
CA GLU A 50 17.45 0.48 -65.18
C GLU A 50 18.25 0.69 -63.90
N ARG A 51 17.96 1.74 -63.11
CA ARG A 51 18.76 2.11 -61.93
C ARG A 51 17.93 2.01 -60.66
N ARG A 52 18.36 1.21 -59.69
CA ARG A 52 17.62 0.98 -58.45
C ARG A 52 18.53 1.12 -57.23
N VAL A 53 18.09 1.86 -56.22
CA VAL A 53 18.81 2.11 -54.98
C VAL A 53 17.91 1.72 -53.81
N ILE A 54 18.47 0.96 -52.87
CA ILE A 54 17.79 0.56 -51.63
C ILE A 54 18.44 1.29 -50.44
N LEU A 55 17.63 1.92 -49.60
CA LEU A 55 18.02 2.48 -48.31
C LEU A 55 17.37 1.68 -47.19
N SER A 56 18.13 1.36 -46.15
CA SER A 56 17.60 0.66 -44.98
C SER A 56 18.48 0.90 -43.74
N GLY A 57 17.83 1.21 -42.61
CA GLY A 57 18.49 1.36 -41.31
C GLY A 57 18.76 0.05 -40.56
N THR A 58 18.17 -1.07 -41.00
CA THR A 58 18.30 -2.38 -40.36
C THR A 58 18.75 -3.42 -41.40
N PRO A 59 20.06 -3.51 -41.68
CA PRO A 59 20.56 -4.34 -42.77
C PRO A 59 20.44 -5.83 -42.40
N ILE A 60 19.31 -6.45 -42.78
CA ILE A 60 19.06 -7.89 -42.97
C ILE A 60 19.15 -8.78 -41.72
N GLN A 61 18.12 -9.60 -41.51
CA GLN A 61 18.04 -10.58 -40.42
C GLN A 61 18.48 -11.97 -40.90
N ASN A 62 19.78 -12.26 -40.87
CA ASN A 62 20.39 -13.61 -40.89
C ASN A 62 19.91 -14.66 -41.93
N ASP A 63 19.13 -14.28 -42.94
CA ASP A 63 18.59 -15.16 -43.98
C ASP A 63 19.19 -14.79 -45.35
N LEU A 64 19.85 -15.76 -45.99
CA LEU A 64 20.52 -15.58 -47.28
C LEU A 64 19.54 -15.47 -48.46
N SER A 65 18.33 -16.05 -48.34
CA SER A 65 17.26 -15.92 -49.33
C SER A 65 16.64 -14.51 -49.30
N GLU A 66 16.48 -13.93 -48.11
CA GLU A 66 16.09 -12.52 -47.98
C GLU A 66 17.15 -11.59 -48.57
N TYR A 67 18.43 -11.90 -48.30
CA TYR A 67 19.56 -11.14 -48.84
C TYR A 67 19.59 -11.17 -50.37
N TYR A 68 19.43 -12.35 -50.99
CA TYR A 68 19.34 -12.49 -52.44
C TYR A 68 18.22 -11.64 -53.06
N SER A 69 17.04 -11.62 -52.43
CA SER A 69 15.88 -10.90 -52.94
C SER A 69 16.16 -9.39 -53.07
N LEU A 70 16.84 -8.81 -52.08
CA LEU A 70 17.23 -7.39 -52.09
C LEU A 70 18.31 -7.10 -53.14
N LEU A 71 19.31 -7.97 -53.26
CA LEU A 71 20.39 -7.79 -54.23
C LEU A 71 19.89 -7.92 -55.67
N ASN A 72 19.02 -8.90 -55.92
CA ASN A 72 18.40 -9.09 -57.22
C ASN A 72 17.40 -7.96 -57.55
N PHE A 73 16.78 -7.33 -56.55
CA PHE A 73 15.97 -6.13 -56.80
C PHE A 73 16.83 -4.93 -57.21
N ALA A 74 17.98 -4.73 -56.55
CA ALA A 74 18.88 -3.61 -56.82
C ALA A 74 19.65 -3.79 -58.14
N ASN A 75 20.11 -5.01 -58.44
CA ASN A 75 20.85 -5.36 -59.65
C ASN A 75 20.37 -6.71 -60.21
N PRO A 76 19.28 -6.72 -60.99
CA PRO A 76 18.66 -7.95 -61.50
C PRO A 76 19.64 -8.83 -62.28
N GLY A 77 19.71 -10.12 -61.92
CA GLY A 77 20.52 -11.12 -62.63
C GLY A 77 22.02 -11.17 -62.27
N TYR A 78 22.52 -10.26 -61.42
CA TYR A 78 23.96 -10.21 -61.09
C TYR A 78 24.49 -11.46 -60.37
N LEU A 79 23.68 -12.08 -59.52
CA LEU A 79 24.02 -13.31 -58.78
C LEU A 79 23.40 -14.58 -59.42
N GLY A 80 22.93 -14.47 -60.67
CA GLY A 80 22.18 -15.52 -61.35
C GLY A 80 20.76 -15.69 -60.82
N THR A 81 20.13 -16.81 -61.18
CA THR A 81 18.79 -17.18 -60.73
C THR A 81 18.79 -17.61 -59.26
N ARG A 82 17.62 -17.56 -58.59
CA ARG A 82 17.48 -17.96 -57.18
C ARG A 82 17.98 -19.39 -56.92
N ASN A 83 17.79 -20.30 -57.88
CA ASN A 83 18.26 -21.68 -57.78
C ASN A 83 19.79 -21.80 -57.92
N GLU A 84 20.41 -21.01 -58.78
CA GLU A 84 21.87 -20.96 -58.91
C GLU A 84 22.52 -20.36 -57.67
N PHE A 85 21.97 -19.26 -57.14
CA PHE A 85 22.42 -18.68 -55.88
C PHE A 85 22.33 -19.68 -54.72
N ARG A 86 21.20 -20.38 -54.63
CA ARG A 86 20.97 -21.37 -53.58
C ARG A 86 21.98 -22.52 -53.63
N LYS A 87 22.28 -23.02 -54.83
CA LYS A 87 23.24 -24.11 -55.05
C LYS A 87 24.69 -23.68 -54.84
N ASN A 88 25.05 -22.47 -55.26
CA ASN A 88 26.44 -22.00 -55.27
C ASN A 88 26.87 -21.35 -53.94
N PHE A 89 25.95 -20.71 -53.22
CA PHE A 89 26.26 -19.95 -52.01
C PHE A 89 25.44 -20.44 -50.80
N GLU A 90 24.11 -20.38 -50.86
CA GLU A 90 23.23 -20.59 -49.70
C GLU A 90 23.43 -21.96 -49.03
N ASN A 91 23.37 -23.04 -49.79
CA ASN A 91 23.48 -24.39 -49.25
C ASN A 91 24.87 -24.66 -48.64
N ALA A 92 25.94 -24.13 -49.25
CA ALA A 92 27.30 -24.31 -48.75
C ALA A 92 27.55 -23.50 -47.46
N ILE A 93 27.05 -22.27 -47.40
CA ILE A 93 27.20 -21.38 -46.24
C ILE A 93 26.34 -21.88 -45.06
N LEU A 94 25.11 -22.31 -45.31
CA LEU A 94 24.25 -22.89 -44.27
C LEU A 94 24.82 -24.20 -43.73
N ARG A 95 25.37 -25.06 -44.61
CA ARG A 95 25.99 -26.32 -44.20
C ARG A 95 27.25 -26.10 -43.36
N GLY A 96 28.08 -25.13 -43.70
CA GLY A 96 29.27 -24.77 -42.91
C GLY A 96 28.94 -24.12 -41.55
N ARG A 97 27.74 -23.55 -41.38
CA ARG A 97 27.27 -22.95 -40.11
C ARG A 97 26.54 -23.93 -39.19
N ASP A 98 26.31 -25.14 -39.64
CA ASP A 98 25.67 -26.20 -38.85
C ASP A 98 26.61 -26.66 -37.71
N ALA A 99 26.05 -27.02 -36.56
CA ALA A 99 26.83 -27.43 -35.39
C ALA A 99 27.61 -28.73 -35.66
N ASP A 100 27.02 -29.61 -36.47
CA ASP A 100 27.58 -30.92 -36.83
C ASP A 100 28.44 -30.88 -38.12
N ALA A 101 28.78 -29.69 -38.63
CA ALA A 101 29.56 -29.54 -39.85
C ALA A 101 31.02 -30.02 -39.67
N THR A 102 31.52 -30.77 -40.64
CA THR A 102 32.93 -31.18 -40.71
C THR A 102 33.84 -29.99 -41.00
N ASP A 103 35.13 -30.08 -40.65
CA ASP A 103 36.10 -28.99 -40.90
C ASP A 103 36.19 -28.62 -42.39
N SER A 104 36.06 -29.60 -43.30
CA SER A 104 36.02 -29.36 -44.74
C SER A 104 34.75 -28.62 -45.20
N GLU A 105 33.59 -28.90 -44.58
CA GLU A 105 32.33 -28.18 -44.86
C GLU A 105 32.38 -26.74 -44.33
N ARG A 106 33.02 -26.51 -43.18
CA ARG A 106 33.24 -25.16 -42.62
C ARG A 106 34.13 -24.31 -43.53
N GLU A 107 35.28 -24.84 -43.93
CA GLU A 107 36.22 -24.14 -44.81
C GLU A 107 35.59 -23.79 -46.17
N LYS A 108 34.79 -24.71 -46.73
CA LYS A 108 34.02 -24.47 -47.96
C LYS A 108 32.93 -23.41 -47.78
N GLY A 109 32.25 -23.41 -46.63
CA GLY A 109 31.26 -22.39 -46.27
C GLY A 109 31.87 -21.00 -46.14
N ASP A 110 33.01 -20.88 -45.45
CA ASP A 110 33.73 -19.62 -45.26
C ASP A 110 34.31 -19.07 -46.56
N SER A 111 34.87 -19.94 -47.42
CA SER A 111 35.34 -19.58 -48.75
C SER A 111 34.22 -19.01 -49.62
N LYS A 112 33.04 -19.66 -49.64
CA LYS A 112 31.87 -19.18 -50.39
C LYS A 112 31.26 -17.91 -49.82
N LEU A 113 31.31 -17.72 -48.50
CA LEU A 113 30.89 -16.48 -47.86
C LEU A 113 31.80 -15.31 -48.25
N LEU A 114 33.12 -15.53 -48.29
CA LEU A 114 34.10 -14.53 -48.71
C LEU A 114 33.91 -14.14 -50.19
N GLU A 115 33.72 -15.12 -51.06
CA GLU A 115 33.42 -14.91 -52.49
C GLU A 115 32.15 -14.06 -52.67
N LEU A 116 31.05 -14.42 -51.98
CA LEU A 116 29.80 -13.66 -52.01
C LEU A 116 30.01 -12.22 -51.51
N SER A 117 30.74 -12.04 -50.42
CA SER A 117 31.01 -10.72 -49.84
C SER A 117 31.80 -9.83 -50.79
N GLN A 118 32.80 -10.36 -51.50
CA GLN A 118 33.60 -9.61 -52.48
C GLN A 118 32.81 -9.21 -53.74
N LEU A 119 31.87 -10.06 -54.17
CA LEU A 119 30.98 -9.73 -55.29
C LEU A 119 30.03 -8.59 -54.91
N VAL A 120 29.44 -8.68 -53.73
CA VAL A 120 28.37 -7.79 -53.29
C VAL A 120 28.89 -6.44 -52.76
N SER A 121 30.11 -6.39 -52.21
CA SER A 121 30.72 -5.16 -51.70
C SER A 121 30.93 -4.08 -52.77
N LYS A 122 30.93 -4.45 -54.06
CA LYS A 122 31.08 -3.51 -55.19
C LYS A 122 29.89 -2.56 -55.38
N PHE A 123 28.73 -2.92 -54.86
CA PHE A 123 27.49 -2.13 -55.01
C PHE A 123 26.68 -2.00 -53.71
N ILE A 124 27.25 -2.41 -52.57
CA ILE A 124 26.73 -2.09 -51.24
C ILE A 124 27.62 -1.03 -50.59
N ILE A 125 27.00 0.07 -50.17
CA ILE A 125 27.63 1.06 -49.30
C ILE A 125 27.09 0.85 -47.89
N ARG A 126 27.91 0.28 -47.00
CA ARG A 126 27.58 0.15 -45.57
C ARG A 126 28.25 1.26 -44.78
N ARG A 127 27.46 2.12 -44.14
CA ARG A 127 27.95 3.09 -43.16
C ARG A 127 27.70 2.53 -41.76
N THR A 128 28.76 2.32 -40.98
CA THR A 128 28.66 1.89 -39.58
C THR A 128 28.39 3.10 -38.68
N ASN A 129 27.95 2.83 -37.45
CA ASN A 129 27.79 3.84 -36.41
C ASN A 129 29.10 4.54 -36.03
N ASP A 130 30.25 4.14 -36.58
CA ASP A 130 31.56 4.80 -36.40
C ASP A 130 31.59 6.25 -36.90
N ILE A 131 30.63 6.66 -37.73
CA ILE A 131 30.47 8.06 -38.13
C ILE A 131 29.91 8.89 -36.98
N LEU A 132 29.00 8.30 -36.18
CA LEU A 132 28.38 8.92 -35.01
C LEU A 132 29.28 8.86 -33.78
N SER A 133 30.19 7.88 -33.68
CA SER A 133 31.14 7.76 -32.56
C SER A 133 32.12 8.94 -32.46
N LYS A 134 32.28 9.76 -33.51
CA LYS A 134 33.04 11.02 -33.48
C LYS A 134 32.34 12.14 -32.70
N TYR A 135 31.03 12.05 -32.52
CA TYR A 135 30.19 13.05 -31.88
C TYR A 135 29.54 12.54 -30.58
N LEU A 136 29.70 11.25 -30.28
CA LEU A 136 29.14 10.60 -29.10
C LEU A 136 30.24 10.40 -28.04
N PRO A 137 29.92 10.60 -26.75
CA PRO A 137 30.82 10.26 -25.66
C PRO A 137 31.22 8.77 -25.67
N VAL A 138 32.34 8.44 -25.06
CA VAL A 138 32.87 7.07 -24.96
C VAL A 138 31.83 6.12 -24.34
N LYS A 139 31.36 5.13 -25.12
CA LYS A 139 30.46 4.07 -24.65
C LYS A 139 31.30 2.92 -24.08
N TYR A 140 31.09 2.60 -22.81
CA TYR A 140 31.61 1.37 -22.21
C TYR A 140 30.51 0.32 -22.21
N GLU A 141 30.80 -0.85 -22.79
CA GLU A 141 29.87 -1.98 -22.85
C GLU A 141 30.52 -3.19 -22.19
N TYR A 142 30.05 -3.50 -20.98
CA TYR A 142 30.48 -4.67 -20.22
C TYR A 142 29.44 -5.77 -20.38
N VAL A 143 29.83 -6.88 -20.99
CA VAL A 143 28.99 -8.09 -21.08
C VAL A 143 29.53 -9.11 -20.09
N VAL A 144 28.82 -9.28 -18.97
CA VAL A 144 29.18 -10.21 -17.89
C VAL A 144 28.11 -11.31 -17.81
N TYR A 145 28.48 -12.55 -18.09
CA TYR A 145 27.57 -13.71 -18.00
C TYR A 145 27.62 -14.33 -16.60
N LEU A 146 26.46 -14.38 -15.89
CA LEU A 146 26.33 -14.93 -14.53
C LEU A 146 25.12 -15.89 -14.42
N ALA A 147 25.23 -16.90 -13.56
CA ALA A 147 24.27 -18.03 -13.40
C ALA A 147 22.91 -17.69 -12.74
N THR A 148 22.60 -16.41 -12.50
CA THR A 148 21.48 -15.95 -11.65
C THR A 148 20.08 -16.02 -12.30
N LEU A 149 19.98 -16.03 -13.63
CA LEU A 149 18.68 -16.06 -14.34
C LEU A 149 17.88 -17.36 -14.11
N LYS A 150 18.54 -18.51 -14.01
CA LYS A 150 17.84 -19.79 -13.77
C LYS A 150 17.15 -19.82 -12.40
N ALA A 151 17.75 -19.22 -11.38
CA ALA A 151 17.17 -19.13 -10.04
C ALA A 151 15.90 -18.27 -10.02
N ILE A 152 15.89 -17.15 -10.76
CA ILE A 152 14.71 -16.28 -10.90
C ILE A 152 13.54 -17.05 -11.51
N ASP A 153 13.78 -17.83 -12.58
CA ASP A 153 12.73 -18.64 -13.21
C ASP A 153 12.21 -19.75 -12.28
N LEU A 154 13.08 -20.35 -11.46
CA LEU A 154 12.68 -21.33 -10.45
C LEU A 154 11.80 -20.69 -9.37
N LEU A 155 12.16 -19.49 -8.90
CA LEU A 155 11.35 -18.75 -7.92
C LEU A 155 9.99 -18.37 -8.48
N LYS A 156 9.91 -17.89 -9.73
CA LYS A 156 8.62 -17.59 -10.40
C LYS A 156 7.71 -18.82 -10.49
N LYS A 157 8.26 -19.99 -10.82
CA LYS A 157 7.52 -21.26 -10.85
C LYS A 157 7.02 -21.64 -9.45
N LEU A 158 7.87 -21.52 -8.43
CA LEU A 158 7.51 -21.83 -7.05
C LEU A 158 6.38 -20.93 -6.51
N CYS A 159 6.40 -19.62 -6.83
CA CYS A 159 5.30 -18.70 -6.51
C CYS A 159 3.95 -19.13 -7.11
N THR A 160 3.98 -19.88 -8.21
CA THR A 160 2.77 -20.35 -8.90
C THR A 160 2.33 -21.72 -8.40
N HIS A 161 3.18 -22.74 -8.45
CA HIS A 161 2.91 -24.08 -7.89
C HIS A 161 4.20 -24.91 -7.82
N PRO A 162 4.46 -25.67 -6.75
CA PRO A 162 5.68 -26.50 -6.64
C PRO A 162 5.83 -27.53 -7.77
N ASP A 163 4.74 -28.16 -8.22
CA ASP A 163 4.73 -29.12 -9.36
C ASP A 163 5.21 -28.54 -10.71
N LEU A 164 5.42 -27.23 -10.82
CA LEU A 164 6.07 -26.63 -11.98
C LEU A 164 7.59 -26.87 -11.99
N LEU A 165 8.16 -27.29 -10.85
CA LEU A 165 9.54 -27.68 -10.64
C LEU A 165 9.70 -29.20 -10.75
N ARG A 166 10.85 -29.65 -11.25
CA ARG A 166 11.26 -31.06 -11.19
C ARG A 166 12.14 -31.25 -9.96
N LEU A 167 11.55 -31.56 -8.82
CA LEU A 167 12.31 -31.80 -7.59
C LEU A 167 12.71 -33.28 -7.50
N PRO A 168 13.95 -33.61 -7.09
CA PRO A 168 15.01 -32.73 -6.60
C PRO A 168 15.98 -32.21 -7.68
N GLU A 169 15.73 -32.46 -8.96
CA GLU A 169 16.66 -32.15 -10.06
C GLU A 169 16.94 -30.64 -10.21
N ASP A 170 15.88 -29.84 -10.08
CA ASP A 170 15.93 -28.39 -10.16
C ASP A 170 16.52 -27.74 -8.89
N ILE A 171 16.36 -28.39 -7.72
CA ILE A 171 16.91 -27.93 -6.42
C ILE A 171 17.49 -29.14 -5.66
N ARG A 172 18.81 -29.34 -5.79
CA ARG A 172 19.52 -30.42 -5.07
C ARG A 172 19.37 -30.23 -3.56
N GLY A 173 19.13 -31.33 -2.84
CA GLY A 173 18.94 -31.31 -1.37
C GLY A 173 17.51 -30.96 -0.91
N SER A 174 16.60 -30.62 -1.82
CA SER A 174 15.20 -30.28 -1.50
C SER A 174 14.44 -31.39 -0.76
N ARG A 175 14.78 -32.67 -0.98
CA ARG A 175 14.12 -33.82 -0.32
C ARG A 175 14.10 -33.74 1.21
N GLY A 176 15.08 -33.11 1.84
CA GLY A 176 15.14 -32.98 3.31
C GLY A 176 14.32 -31.83 3.90
N ILE A 177 13.71 -30.99 3.05
CA ILE A 177 13.00 -29.76 3.45
C ILE A 177 11.51 -29.81 3.03
N LEU A 178 11.13 -30.79 2.21
CA LEU A 178 9.75 -30.96 1.77
C LEU A 178 8.86 -31.42 2.95
N PRO A 179 7.62 -30.93 3.05
CA PRO A 179 6.65 -31.43 4.01
C PRO A 179 6.45 -32.95 3.88
N GLU A 180 6.18 -33.63 4.99
CA GLU A 180 5.98 -35.10 5.02
C GLU A 180 4.81 -35.57 4.13
N ASP A 181 3.84 -34.69 3.89
CA ASP A 181 2.66 -34.91 3.05
C ASP A 181 2.85 -34.49 1.58
N TYR A 182 4.03 -33.97 1.19
CA TYR A 182 4.34 -33.61 -0.19
C TYR A 182 4.54 -34.87 -1.05
N THR A 183 3.60 -35.12 -1.97
CA THR A 183 3.69 -36.21 -2.95
C THR A 183 3.97 -35.65 -4.35
N ASP A 184 5.02 -36.15 -4.99
CA ASP A 184 5.39 -35.72 -6.35
C ASP A 184 4.34 -36.22 -7.36
N SER A 185 3.49 -35.29 -7.80
CA SER A 185 2.36 -35.55 -8.68
C SER A 185 2.78 -35.95 -10.10
N SER A 186 4.07 -35.85 -10.44
CA SER A 186 4.61 -36.26 -11.74
C SER A 186 4.56 -37.77 -12.01
N SER A 187 4.38 -38.58 -10.95
CA SER A 187 4.41 -40.05 -11.02
C SER A 187 3.05 -40.74 -11.14
N SER A 188 1.94 -40.05 -10.92
CA SER A 188 0.59 -40.65 -10.92
C SER A 188 -0.22 -40.26 -12.16
N ARG A 189 -0.71 -41.26 -12.89
CA ARG A 189 -1.51 -41.06 -14.12
C ARG A 189 -2.94 -40.55 -13.85
N GLU A 190 -3.38 -40.47 -12.61
CA GLU A 190 -4.73 -40.03 -12.25
C GLU A 190 -4.79 -39.44 -10.82
N LYS A 191 -5.62 -38.39 -10.70
CA LYS A 191 -6.19 -37.70 -9.51
C LYS A 191 -5.56 -36.35 -9.12
N SER A 192 -6.46 -35.36 -9.03
CA SER A 192 -6.40 -33.99 -8.47
C SER A 192 -5.04 -33.30 -8.26
N ILE A 193 -4.94 -32.04 -8.70
CA ILE A 193 -3.84 -31.15 -8.30
C ILE A 193 -3.95 -30.88 -6.80
N PRO A 194 -2.85 -30.95 -6.02
CA PRO A 194 -2.85 -30.59 -4.61
C PRO A 194 -2.92 -29.06 -4.44
N ILE A 195 -4.13 -28.52 -4.52
CA ILE A 195 -4.41 -27.08 -4.50
C ILE A 195 -3.89 -26.40 -3.23
N SER A 196 -3.86 -27.11 -2.10
CA SER A 196 -3.36 -26.63 -0.80
C SER A 196 -1.88 -26.23 -0.82
N LEU A 197 -1.09 -26.74 -1.78
CA LEU A 197 0.33 -26.42 -1.92
C LEU A 197 0.60 -25.10 -2.64
N SER A 198 -0.42 -24.44 -3.17
CA SER A 198 -0.30 -23.12 -3.81
C SER A 198 -1.44 -22.20 -3.41
N THR A 199 -1.09 -21.07 -2.79
CA THR A 199 -2.03 -19.99 -2.46
C THR A 199 -2.72 -19.46 -3.71
N LYS A 200 -2.02 -19.36 -4.85
CA LYS A 200 -2.61 -18.90 -6.11
C LYS A 200 -3.67 -19.86 -6.64
N PHE A 201 -3.41 -21.17 -6.62
CA PHE A 201 -4.40 -22.17 -7.04
C PHE A 201 -5.56 -22.26 -6.04
N SER A 202 -5.28 -22.12 -4.74
CA SER A 202 -6.31 -22.09 -3.69
C SER A 202 -7.27 -20.92 -3.86
N ILE A 203 -6.75 -19.73 -4.15
CA ILE A 203 -7.58 -18.55 -4.44
C ILE A 203 -8.28 -18.72 -5.79
N LEU A 204 -7.58 -19.19 -6.82
CA LEU A 204 -8.16 -19.41 -8.16
C LEU A 204 -9.39 -20.33 -8.10
N GLU A 205 -9.30 -21.45 -7.37
CA GLU A 205 -10.42 -22.38 -7.24
C GLU A 205 -11.63 -21.72 -6.58
N ARG A 206 -11.44 -21.07 -5.42
CA ARG A 206 -12.51 -20.36 -4.71
C ARG A 206 -13.12 -19.26 -5.57
N PHE A 207 -12.30 -18.56 -6.33
CA PHE A 207 -12.71 -17.47 -7.21
C PHE A 207 -13.58 -17.98 -8.37
N ILE A 208 -13.16 -19.07 -9.01
CA ILE A 208 -13.93 -19.71 -10.10
C ILE A 208 -15.26 -20.27 -9.56
N GLU A 209 -15.25 -20.89 -8.37
CA GLU A 209 -16.44 -21.46 -7.73
C GLU A 209 -17.46 -20.38 -7.34
N SER A 210 -17.04 -19.32 -6.65
CA SER A 210 -17.89 -18.17 -6.30
C SER A 210 -18.48 -17.50 -7.55
N LEU A 211 -17.66 -17.20 -8.56
CA LEU A 211 -18.16 -16.59 -9.80
C LEU A 211 -19.18 -17.46 -10.52
N ARG A 212 -19.01 -18.79 -10.49
CA ARG A 212 -19.94 -19.73 -11.13
C ARG A 212 -21.31 -19.76 -10.44
N HIS A 213 -21.33 -19.53 -9.13
CA HIS A 213 -22.56 -19.52 -8.33
C HIS A 213 -23.26 -18.15 -8.35
N GLU A 214 -22.49 -17.06 -8.36
CA GLU A 214 -23.01 -15.70 -8.18
C GLU A 214 -23.29 -14.97 -9.50
N SER A 215 -22.75 -15.44 -10.64
CA SER A 215 -22.84 -14.72 -11.91
C SER A 215 -22.86 -15.63 -13.14
N ASP A 216 -23.26 -15.06 -14.29
CA ASP A 216 -23.18 -15.68 -15.61
C ASP A 216 -21.90 -15.25 -16.38
N ASP A 217 -20.93 -14.66 -15.68
CA ASP A 217 -19.73 -14.09 -16.26
C ASP A 217 -18.79 -15.17 -16.82
N LYS A 218 -18.05 -14.84 -17.88
CA LYS A 218 -16.99 -15.72 -18.41
C LYS A 218 -15.61 -15.20 -18.04
N ILE A 219 -14.67 -16.12 -17.87
CA ILE A 219 -13.34 -15.84 -17.32
C ILE A 219 -12.26 -16.11 -18.37
N VAL A 220 -11.33 -15.17 -18.56
CA VAL A 220 -10.08 -15.39 -19.29
C VAL A 220 -8.95 -15.51 -18.29
N ILE A 221 -8.22 -16.63 -18.30
CA ILE A 221 -7.04 -16.84 -17.45
C ILE A 221 -5.79 -16.81 -18.32
N ILE A 222 -4.86 -15.92 -17.98
CA ILE A 222 -3.64 -15.67 -18.74
C ILE A 222 -2.42 -16.09 -17.91
N SER A 223 -1.50 -16.81 -18.55
CA SER A 223 -0.19 -17.14 -17.98
C SER A 223 0.91 -17.01 -19.02
N ASN A 224 2.13 -16.64 -18.59
CA ASN A 224 3.30 -16.66 -19.47
C ASN A 224 3.85 -18.09 -19.67
N TYR A 225 3.44 -19.05 -18.83
CA TYR A 225 3.93 -20.42 -18.87
C TYR A 225 2.83 -21.40 -19.29
N THR A 226 3.05 -22.14 -20.38
CA THR A 226 2.12 -23.18 -20.84
C THR A 226 1.91 -24.28 -19.82
N LYS A 227 2.95 -24.62 -19.04
CA LYS A 227 2.83 -25.59 -17.93
C LYS A 227 1.85 -25.17 -16.84
N THR A 228 1.76 -23.86 -16.55
CA THR A 228 0.76 -23.34 -15.62
C THR A 228 -0.64 -23.53 -16.20
N LEU A 229 -0.82 -23.30 -17.51
CA LEU A 229 -2.09 -23.57 -18.18
C LEU A 229 -2.45 -25.07 -18.17
N ASP A 230 -1.45 -25.97 -18.29
CA ASP A 230 -1.68 -27.43 -18.17
C ASP A 230 -2.27 -27.79 -16.80
N LEU A 231 -1.74 -27.19 -15.73
CA LEU A 231 -2.27 -27.38 -14.37
C LEU A 231 -3.68 -26.80 -14.24
N ILE A 232 -3.93 -25.58 -14.72
CA ILE A 232 -5.27 -24.98 -14.64
C ILE A 232 -6.29 -25.78 -15.47
N GLU A 233 -5.88 -26.32 -16.61
CA GLU A 233 -6.73 -27.17 -17.44
C GLU A 233 -7.09 -28.48 -16.72
N ARG A 234 -6.13 -29.11 -16.02
CA ARG A 234 -6.40 -30.27 -15.15
C ARG A 234 -7.38 -29.93 -14.02
N LEU A 235 -7.23 -28.77 -13.38
CA LEU A 235 -8.16 -28.27 -12.36
C LEU A 235 -9.58 -28.13 -12.95
N CYS A 236 -9.70 -27.48 -14.11
CA CYS A 236 -10.97 -27.31 -14.81
C CYS A 236 -11.63 -28.65 -15.14
N ARG A 237 -10.88 -29.62 -15.65
CA ARG A 237 -11.39 -30.97 -15.96
C ARG A 237 -11.86 -31.70 -14.70
N HIS A 238 -11.12 -31.60 -13.59
CA HIS A 238 -11.48 -32.25 -12.34
C HIS A 238 -12.78 -31.70 -11.75
N ARG A 239 -12.96 -30.37 -11.80
CA ARG A 239 -14.17 -29.67 -11.34
C ARG A 239 -15.28 -29.58 -12.39
N ARG A 240 -15.08 -30.17 -13.57
CA ARG A 240 -16.02 -30.18 -14.71
C ARG A 240 -16.39 -28.79 -15.25
N TYR A 241 -15.46 -27.83 -15.19
CA TYR A 241 -15.62 -26.53 -15.84
C TYR A 241 -15.33 -26.63 -17.34
N GLY A 242 -16.24 -26.10 -18.18
CA GLY A 242 -16.01 -25.99 -19.62
C GLY A 242 -14.89 -25.00 -19.91
N CYS A 243 -13.76 -25.48 -20.40
CA CYS A 243 -12.60 -24.64 -20.73
C CYS A 243 -12.16 -24.76 -22.20
N LEU A 244 -11.71 -23.64 -22.76
CA LEU A 244 -11.03 -23.55 -24.05
C LEU A 244 -9.61 -23.07 -23.84
N ARG A 245 -8.68 -23.45 -24.72
CA ARG A 245 -7.27 -23.07 -24.62
C ARG A 245 -6.74 -22.56 -25.94
N LEU A 246 -5.97 -21.47 -25.86
CA LEU A 246 -5.20 -20.91 -26.97
C LEU A 246 -3.75 -20.72 -26.54
N ASP A 247 -2.85 -21.49 -27.14
CA ASP A 247 -1.41 -21.34 -26.97
C ASP A 247 -0.64 -21.43 -28.30
N GLY A 248 0.69 -21.32 -28.23
CA GLY A 248 1.56 -21.25 -29.40
C GLY A 248 1.57 -22.51 -30.26
N THR A 249 1.09 -23.64 -29.76
CA THR A 249 1.04 -24.91 -30.49
C THR A 249 -0.16 -25.01 -31.43
N MET A 250 -1.12 -24.09 -31.33
CA MET A 250 -2.39 -24.17 -32.05
C MET A 250 -2.32 -23.57 -33.46
N ASN A 251 -2.82 -24.32 -34.44
CA ASN A 251 -2.90 -23.91 -35.84
C ASN A 251 -3.77 -22.63 -36.00
N ILE A 252 -3.26 -21.67 -36.77
CA ILE A 252 -3.86 -20.35 -37.05
C ILE A 252 -5.33 -20.49 -37.50
N ASN A 253 -5.65 -21.45 -38.38
CA ASN A 253 -7.00 -21.64 -38.92
C ASN A 253 -8.04 -22.10 -37.88
N LYS A 254 -7.59 -22.61 -36.73
CA LYS A 254 -8.46 -23.03 -35.61
C LYS A 254 -8.63 -21.93 -34.55
N ARG A 255 -7.77 -20.91 -34.54
CA ARG A 255 -7.77 -19.83 -33.53
C ARG A 255 -9.07 -19.05 -33.54
N GLN A 256 -9.50 -18.58 -34.71
CA GLN A 256 -10.73 -17.78 -34.82
C GLN A 256 -11.97 -18.58 -34.39
N LYS A 257 -12.08 -19.85 -34.78
CA LYS A 257 -13.22 -20.70 -34.41
C LYS A 257 -13.40 -20.86 -32.90
N ILE A 258 -12.30 -20.95 -32.15
CA ILE A 258 -12.31 -21.10 -30.69
C ILE A 258 -12.66 -19.77 -30.02
N VAL A 259 -12.18 -18.65 -30.58
CA VAL A 259 -12.54 -17.30 -30.14
C VAL A 259 -14.03 -17.04 -30.36
N ASP A 260 -14.55 -17.34 -31.55
CA ASP A 260 -15.97 -17.18 -31.89
C ASP A 260 -16.87 -18.03 -30.98
N ARG A 261 -16.47 -19.28 -30.73
CA ARG A 261 -17.17 -20.18 -29.81
C ARG A 261 -17.18 -19.66 -28.38
N PHE A 262 -16.07 -19.09 -27.90
CA PHE A 262 -16.03 -18.52 -26.56
C PHE A 262 -16.87 -17.24 -26.43
N ASN A 263 -16.86 -16.40 -27.47
CA ASN A 263 -17.62 -15.16 -27.52
C ASN A 263 -19.14 -15.37 -27.67
N ASP A 264 -19.59 -16.58 -28.01
CA ASP A 264 -21.01 -16.93 -28.02
C ASP A 264 -21.56 -16.95 -26.57
N PRO A 265 -22.47 -16.03 -26.20
CA PRO A 265 -23.05 -16.00 -24.86
C PRO A 265 -23.86 -17.26 -24.52
N LYS A 266 -24.30 -18.04 -25.52
CA LYS A 266 -25.03 -19.31 -25.33
C LYS A 266 -24.10 -20.53 -25.29
N GLY A 267 -22.80 -20.34 -25.49
CA GLY A 267 -21.81 -21.42 -25.44
C GLY A 267 -21.63 -21.98 -24.01
N PRO A 268 -21.44 -23.30 -23.85
CA PRO A 268 -21.23 -23.93 -22.54
C PRO A 268 -19.86 -23.61 -21.90
N GLU A 269 -19.00 -22.87 -22.60
CA GLU A 269 -17.63 -22.57 -22.18
C GLU A 269 -17.59 -21.39 -21.21
N PHE A 270 -17.02 -21.66 -20.03
CA PHE A 270 -16.94 -20.74 -18.91
C PHE A 270 -15.55 -20.10 -18.79
N ILE A 271 -14.49 -20.86 -19.12
CA ILE A 271 -13.09 -20.45 -18.93
C ILE A 271 -12.33 -20.48 -20.24
N PHE A 272 -11.54 -19.44 -20.50
CA PHE A 272 -10.60 -19.39 -21.63
C PHE A 272 -9.16 -19.25 -21.13
N LEU A 273 -8.33 -20.25 -21.41
CA LEU A 273 -6.92 -20.29 -21.07
C LEU A 273 -6.10 -19.71 -22.21
N LEU A 274 -5.35 -18.64 -21.94
CA LEU A 274 -4.57 -17.94 -22.95
C LEU A 274 -3.10 -17.85 -22.54
N SER A 275 -2.20 -18.27 -23.42
CA SER A 275 -0.77 -17.95 -23.27
C SER A 275 -0.53 -16.51 -23.73
N SER A 276 0.16 -15.72 -22.90
CA SER A 276 0.41 -14.29 -23.14
C SER A 276 1.01 -13.98 -24.51
N LYS A 277 1.86 -14.87 -25.04
CA LYS A 277 2.57 -14.71 -26.33
C LYS A 277 1.87 -15.36 -27.53
N ALA A 278 0.85 -16.19 -27.31
CA ALA A 278 0.20 -16.95 -28.39
C ALA A 278 -0.86 -16.15 -29.16
N GLY A 279 -1.24 -14.98 -28.66
CA GLY A 279 -2.43 -14.25 -29.12
C GLY A 279 -2.29 -13.44 -30.41
N GLY A 280 -1.10 -13.14 -30.94
CA GLY A 280 -0.91 -12.27 -32.12
C GLY A 280 -1.56 -10.88 -32.02
N CYS A 281 -1.28 -9.93 -32.90
CA CYS A 281 -2.04 -8.66 -32.92
C CYS A 281 -3.47 -8.94 -33.42
N GLY A 282 -4.52 -8.68 -32.61
CA GLY A 282 -5.92 -8.60 -33.10
C GLY A 282 -6.99 -9.54 -32.52
N ILE A 283 -6.68 -10.53 -31.65
CA ILE A 283 -7.71 -11.36 -30.99
C ILE A 283 -8.59 -10.53 -30.04
N ASN A 284 -9.92 -10.69 -30.14
CA ASN A 284 -10.94 -10.04 -29.32
C ASN A 284 -11.75 -11.07 -28.52
N LEU A 285 -11.70 -11.01 -27.17
CA LEU A 285 -12.34 -11.95 -26.24
C LEU A 285 -13.44 -11.26 -25.42
N ILE A 286 -14.32 -10.51 -26.10
CA ILE A 286 -15.43 -9.75 -25.50
C ILE A 286 -16.49 -10.62 -24.82
N GLY A 287 -16.49 -11.94 -25.05
CA GLY A 287 -17.37 -12.87 -24.34
C GLY A 287 -17.06 -13.00 -22.85
N ALA A 288 -15.84 -12.66 -22.44
CA ALA A 288 -15.46 -12.55 -21.04
C ALA A 288 -15.54 -11.11 -20.56
N ASN A 289 -15.79 -10.97 -19.26
CA ASN A 289 -15.72 -9.71 -18.54
C ASN A 289 -14.87 -9.85 -17.25
N ARG A 290 -14.36 -11.05 -16.97
CA ARG A 290 -13.38 -11.30 -15.91
C ARG A 290 -12.06 -11.76 -16.52
N LEU A 291 -10.95 -11.17 -16.12
CA LEU A 291 -9.61 -11.57 -16.56
C LEU A 291 -8.73 -11.82 -15.34
N ILE A 292 -8.06 -12.98 -15.30
CA ILE A 292 -7.09 -13.34 -14.25
C ILE A 292 -5.71 -13.49 -14.89
N LEU A 293 -4.75 -12.68 -14.46
CA LEU A 293 -3.35 -12.83 -14.81
C LEU A 293 -2.64 -13.61 -13.70
N MET A 294 -2.23 -14.84 -14.01
CA MET A 294 -1.61 -15.76 -13.04
C MET A 294 -0.21 -15.35 -12.64
N ASP A 295 0.55 -14.74 -13.56
CA ASP A 295 1.95 -14.40 -13.38
C ASP A 295 2.32 -13.15 -14.21
N PRO A 296 3.08 -12.20 -13.62
CA PRO A 296 3.47 -10.97 -14.32
C PRO A 296 4.63 -11.21 -15.31
N ASP A 297 4.58 -10.53 -16.46
CA ASP A 297 5.69 -10.46 -17.41
C ASP A 297 6.68 -9.33 -17.03
N TRP A 298 7.95 -9.50 -17.41
CA TRP A 298 8.97 -8.46 -17.22
C TRP A 298 8.73 -7.26 -18.14
N ASN A 299 8.04 -7.47 -19.26
CA ASN A 299 7.64 -6.43 -20.19
C ASN A 299 6.19 -5.99 -19.89
N PRO A 300 5.97 -4.79 -19.34
CA PRO A 300 4.64 -4.29 -19.00
C PRO A 300 3.71 -4.19 -20.22
N ALA A 301 4.28 -3.98 -21.41
CA ALA A 301 3.51 -3.90 -22.65
C ALA A 301 2.88 -5.25 -23.02
N ALA A 302 3.51 -6.37 -22.66
CA ALA A 302 2.94 -7.71 -22.89
C ALA A 302 1.69 -7.93 -22.03
N ASP A 303 1.75 -7.55 -20.76
CA ASP A 303 0.61 -7.57 -19.85
C ASP A 303 -0.51 -6.65 -20.34
N GLN A 304 -0.21 -5.40 -20.69
CA GLN A 304 -1.20 -4.45 -21.22
C GLN A 304 -1.87 -4.96 -22.50
N GLN A 305 -1.09 -5.56 -23.40
CA GLN A 305 -1.61 -6.16 -24.62
C GLN A 305 -2.50 -7.38 -24.34
N ALA A 306 -2.25 -8.11 -23.25
CA ALA A 306 -3.07 -9.21 -22.79
C ALA A 306 -4.39 -8.72 -22.16
N LEU A 307 -4.35 -7.62 -21.39
CA LEU A 307 -5.55 -6.97 -20.83
C LEU A 307 -6.48 -6.41 -21.90
N ALA A 308 -5.90 -5.77 -22.93
CA ALA A 308 -6.62 -5.19 -24.07
C ALA A 308 -7.32 -6.23 -24.96
N ARG A 309 -7.34 -7.51 -24.58
CA ARG A 309 -8.11 -8.58 -25.26
C ARG A 309 -9.53 -8.71 -24.76
N VAL A 310 -9.77 -8.31 -23.51
CA VAL A 310 -11.09 -8.39 -22.86
C VAL A 310 -11.71 -7.00 -22.77
N TRP A 311 -10.90 -6.00 -22.41
CA TRP A 311 -11.32 -4.60 -22.41
C TRP A 311 -11.00 -3.95 -23.76
N ARG A 312 -11.92 -4.09 -24.72
CA ARG A 312 -11.80 -3.56 -26.08
C ARG A 312 -13.18 -3.25 -26.68
N ASP A 313 -13.18 -2.56 -27.81
CA ASP A 313 -14.38 -2.27 -28.61
C ASP A 313 -15.21 -3.54 -28.87
N GLY A 314 -16.52 -3.42 -28.65
CA GLY A 314 -17.50 -4.53 -28.64
C GLY A 314 -17.82 -5.12 -27.26
N GLN A 315 -17.08 -4.77 -26.21
CA GLN A 315 -17.40 -5.15 -24.83
C GLN A 315 -18.64 -4.40 -24.32
N LYS A 316 -19.58 -5.12 -23.69
CA LYS A 316 -20.85 -4.58 -23.18
C LYS A 316 -21.03 -4.72 -21.67
N LYS A 317 -20.21 -5.55 -21.02
CA LYS A 317 -20.21 -5.76 -19.57
C LYS A 317 -19.01 -5.04 -18.93
N ASP A 318 -19.16 -4.65 -17.67
CA ASP A 318 -18.05 -4.12 -16.88
C ASP A 318 -16.95 -5.16 -16.75
N CYS A 319 -15.71 -4.74 -17.03
CA CYS A 319 -14.55 -5.62 -17.04
C CYS A 319 -13.80 -5.53 -15.71
N PHE A 320 -13.45 -6.69 -15.17
CA PHE A 320 -12.70 -6.81 -13.93
C PHE A 320 -11.41 -7.58 -14.19
N ILE A 321 -10.29 -6.98 -13.78
CA ILE A 321 -8.93 -7.47 -14.03
C ILE A 321 -8.30 -7.83 -12.69
N TYR A 322 -7.94 -9.10 -12.53
CA TYR A 322 -7.31 -9.65 -11.34
C TYR A 322 -5.87 -10.02 -11.67
N ARG A 323 -4.91 -9.51 -10.90
CA ARG A 323 -3.48 -9.86 -11.03
C ARG A 323 -3.06 -10.61 -9.79
N PHE A 324 -2.66 -11.87 -9.93
CA PHE A 324 -2.22 -12.68 -8.81
C PHE A 324 -0.73 -12.46 -8.57
N ILE A 325 -0.40 -11.81 -7.45
CA ILE A 325 0.97 -11.46 -7.06
C ILE A 325 1.21 -11.99 -5.65
N CYS A 326 2.27 -12.80 -5.48
CA CYS A 326 2.70 -13.21 -4.14
C CYS A 326 3.56 -12.10 -3.50
N THR A 327 3.13 -11.58 -2.35
CA THR A 327 3.87 -10.58 -1.56
C THR A 327 5.20 -11.12 -1.02
N GLY A 328 6.22 -10.27 -0.96
CA GLY A 328 7.57 -10.63 -0.52
C GLY A 328 8.36 -11.49 -1.53
N THR A 329 7.85 -11.67 -2.75
CA THR A 329 8.49 -12.53 -3.77
C THR A 329 9.03 -11.73 -4.97
N ILE A 330 9.66 -12.42 -5.92
CA ILE A 330 10.14 -11.82 -7.17
C ILE A 330 9.00 -11.21 -8.01
N GLU A 331 7.78 -11.73 -7.89
CA GLU A 331 6.62 -11.22 -8.65
C GLU A 331 6.23 -9.81 -8.23
N GLU A 332 6.31 -9.50 -6.93
CA GLU A 332 6.07 -8.16 -6.41
C GLU A 332 7.09 -7.17 -6.98
N LYS A 333 8.38 -7.55 -7.03
CA LYS A 333 9.44 -6.72 -7.64
C LYS A 333 9.18 -6.48 -9.14
N ILE A 334 8.77 -7.51 -9.88
CA ILE A 334 8.40 -7.37 -11.31
C ILE A 334 7.23 -6.39 -11.46
N TYR A 335 6.19 -6.55 -10.65
CA TYR A 335 5.02 -5.68 -10.71
C TYR A 335 5.34 -4.22 -10.34
N GLN A 336 6.11 -4.00 -9.28
CA GLN A 336 6.54 -2.66 -8.85
C GLN A 336 7.35 -1.97 -9.94
N LEU A 337 8.33 -2.66 -10.54
CA LEU A 337 9.11 -2.14 -11.66
C LEU A 337 8.22 -1.81 -12.87
N SER A 338 7.29 -2.71 -13.21
CA SER A 338 6.36 -2.51 -14.33
C SER A 338 5.40 -1.33 -14.14
N SER A 339 5.04 -1.05 -12.88
CA SER A 339 4.09 0.00 -12.50
C SER A 339 4.80 1.30 -12.11
N SER A 340 6.11 1.41 -12.32
CA SER A 340 6.95 2.55 -11.90
C SER A 340 6.85 2.87 -10.40
N ILE A 341 6.49 1.88 -9.59
CA ILE A 341 6.44 2.00 -8.13
C ILE A 341 7.88 1.90 -7.63
N LYS A 342 8.41 3.02 -7.13
CA LYS A 342 9.81 3.13 -6.68
C LYS A 342 10.04 2.64 -5.25
N ASP A 343 8.99 2.31 -4.51
CA ASP A 343 9.07 1.84 -3.12
C ASP A 343 9.04 0.32 -3.01
N SER A 344 9.63 -0.21 -1.94
CA SER A 344 9.62 -1.65 -1.62
C SER A 344 9.77 -1.87 -0.11
N VAL A 345 9.39 -3.06 0.37
CA VAL A 345 9.59 -3.45 1.78
C VAL A 345 11.07 -3.36 2.19
N GLU A 346 11.99 -3.66 1.28
CA GLU A 346 13.44 -3.58 1.48
C GLU A 346 13.92 -2.14 1.59
N GLN A 347 13.41 -1.24 0.74
CA GLN A 347 13.72 0.19 0.83
C GLN A 347 13.18 0.79 2.13
N PHE A 348 11.96 0.42 2.54
CA PHE A 348 11.38 0.87 3.80
C PHE A 348 12.15 0.31 5.01
N TYR A 349 12.57 -0.96 4.96
CA TYR A 349 13.46 -1.56 5.96
C TYR A 349 14.76 -0.76 6.09
N ASN A 350 15.41 -0.44 4.97
CA ASN A 350 16.67 0.32 4.95
C ASN A 350 16.51 1.75 5.48
N ASP A 351 15.42 2.44 5.12
CA ASP A 351 15.10 3.77 5.66
C ASP A 351 14.93 3.71 7.18
N THR A 352 14.22 2.69 7.69
CA THR A 352 13.98 2.50 9.13
C THR A 352 15.26 2.11 9.88
N LEU A 353 16.08 1.23 9.29
CA LEU A 353 17.38 0.85 9.85
C LEU A 353 18.30 2.06 9.99
N LYS A 354 18.32 2.93 8.97
CA LYS A 354 19.13 4.15 8.96
C LYS A 354 18.74 5.11 10.09
N THR A 355 17.46 5.26 10.40
CA THR A 355 17.01 6.13 11.51
C THR A 355 17.16 5.48 12.88
N ALA A 356 17.13 4.14 12.97
CA ALA A 356 17.34 3.40 14.20
C ALA A 356 18.80 3.42 14.69
N LYS A 357 19.77 3.60 13.77
CA LYS A 357 21.22 3.69 14.04
C LYS A 357 21.72 2.44 14.81
N ASP A 358 22.54 2.60 15.84
CA ASP A 358 23.09 1.53 16.68
C ASP A 358 22.07 0.84 17.60
N ARG A 359 20.82 1.32 17.64
CA ARG A 359 19.70 0.73 18.41
C ARG A 359 18.71 -0.01 17.54
N ALA A 360 19.10 -0.35 16.32
CA ALA A 360 18.28 -1.13 15.43
C ALA A 360 18.04 -2.54 15.99
N ASN A 361 16.79 -2.98 15.95
CA ASN A 361 16.44 -4.39 16.09
C ASN A 361 15.97 -4.91 14.72
N PRO A 362 16.85 -5.57 13.94
CA PRO A 362 16.53 -6.07 12.60
C PRO A 362 15.26 -6.92 12.54
N SER A 363 15.04 -7.80 13.53
CA SER A 363 13.87 -8.69 13.56
C SER A 363 12.57 -7.91 13.68
N LEU A 364 12.51 -6.94 14.60
CA LEU A 364 11.34 -6.07 14.77
C LEU A 364 11.12 -5.14 13.57
N ILE A 365 12.19 -4.54 13.04
CA ILE A 365 12.08 -3.67 11.86
C ILE A 365 11.57 -4.48 10.65
N LYS A 366 12.00 -5.73 10.51
CA LYS A 366 11.51 -6.64 9.47
C LYS A 366 10.03 -6.93 9.63
N VAL A 367 9.55 -7.25 10.85
CA VAL A 367 8.12 -7.45 11.11
C VAL A 367 7.31 -6.19 10.73
N LEU A 368 7.75 -5.01 11.17
CA LEU A 368 7.07 -3.74 10.88
C LEU A 368 6.96 -3.47 9.37
N THR A 369 8.05 -3.66 8.63
CA THR A 369 8.15 -3.26 7.21
C THR A 369 7.58 -4.32 6.27
N TYR A 370 7.72 -5.61 6.57
CA TYR A 370 7.22 -6.68 5.69
C TYR A 370 5.71 -6.92 5.87
N HIS A 371 5.14 -6.54 7.02
CA HIS A 371 3.68 -6.59 7.24
C HIS A 371 2.98 -5.25 6.97
N SER A 372 3.68 -4.25 6.41
CA SER A 372 3.07 -2.92 6.23
C SER A 372 1.99 -2.88 5.16
N ALA A 373 2.17 -3.61 4.06
CA ALA A 373 1.15 -3.71 3.01
C ALA A 373 -0.12 -4.40 3.53
N ASP A 374 0.04 -5.51 4.25
CA ASP A 374 -1.07 -6.24 4.88
C ASP A 374 -1.81 -5.38 5.91
N ALA A 375 -1.11 -4.53 6.66
CA ALA A 375 -1.73 -3.58 7.59
C ALA A 375 -2.63 -2.55 6.88
N VAL A 376 -2.16 -1.96 5.77
CA VAL A 376 -2.96 -1.03 4.97
C VAL A 376 -4.15 -1.75 4.34
N HIS A 377 -3.93 -2.92 3.76
CA HIS A 377 -4.97 -3.74 3.15
C HIS A 377 -6.08 -4.11 4.14
N TRP A 378 -5.70 -4.55 5.35
CA TRP A 378 -6.65 -4.86 6.40
C TRP A 378 -7.52 -3.66 6.79
N LEU A 379 -6.94 -2.45 6.88
CA LEU A 379 -7.71 -1.23 7.14
C LEU A 379 -8.68 -0.90 5.99
N GLN A 380 -8.25 -1.09 4.74
CA GLN A 380 -9.08 -0.81 3.57
C GLN A 380 -10.20 -1.84 3.39
N GLU A 381 -9.93 -3.13 3.56
CA GLU A 381 -10.92 -4.18 3.30
C GLU A 381 -11.89 -4.40 4.46
N ILE A 382 -11.40 -4.42 5.70
CA ILE A 382 -12.23 -4.77 6.85
C ILE A 382 -13.00 -3.56 7.38
N PHE A 383 -12.42 -2.35 7.26
CA PHE A 383 -13.02 -1.12 7.79
C PHE A 383 -13.44 -0.13 6.70
N GLU A 384 -13.23 -0.48 5.42
CA GLU A 384 -13.61 0.36 4.27
C GLU A 384 -12.99 1.76 4.32
N LEU A 385 -11.79 1.88 4.90
CA LEU A 385 -11.10 3.16 5.07
C LEU A 385 -10.42 3.59 3.76
N ASP A 386 -10.67 4.81 3.32
CA ASP A 386 -9.88 5.41 2.25
C ASP A 386 -8.48 5.76 2.75
N LEU A 387 -7.47 5.16 2.10
CA LEU A 387 -6.05 5.38 2.35
C LEU A 387 -5.29 5.64 1.03
N SER A 388 -5.97 6.20 0.04
CA SER A 388 -5.48 6.30 -1.34
C SER A 388 -4.43 7.40 -1.61
N ILE A 389 -4.33 8.44 -0.78
CA ILE A 389 -3.35 9.51 -0.96
C ILE A 389 -2.06 9.15 -0.24
N VAL A 390 -0.92 9.29 -0.93
CA VAL A 390 0.40 8.94 -0.40
C VAL A 390 1.32 10.16 -0.39
N SER A 391 1.82 10.54 0.79
CA SER A 391 2.83 11.60 0.95
C SER A 391 4.18 11.09 1.41
N ARG A 392 5.20 11.92 1.22
CA ARG A 392 6.55 11.73 1.75
C ARG A 392 6.73 12.57 3.01
N LEU A 393 7.17 11.92 4.09
CA LEU A 393 7.54 12.58 5.33
C LEU A 393 9.05 12.57 5.54
N GLY A 394 9.54 13.23 6.59
CA GLY A 394 10.95 13.36 6.87
C GLY A 394 11.64 12.01 7.10
N GLY A 395 12.83 11.85 6.50
CA GLY A 395 13.61 10.61 6.57
C GLY A 395 13.20 9.49 5.60
N HIS A 396 12.09 9.64 4.85
CA HIS A 396 11.67 8.67 3.84
C HIS A 396 12.36 8.90 2.49
N SER A 397 12.84 7.81 1.86
CA SER A 397 13.34 7.85 0.47
C SER A 397 12.21 7.90 -0.57
N GLN A 398 11.05 7.30 -0.27
CA GLN A 398 9.88 7.27 -1.13
C GLN A 398 8.60 7.72 -0.40
N PRO A 399 7.61 8.29 -1.10
CA PRO A 399 6.30 8.55 -0.52
C PRO A 399 5.64 7.23 -0.10
N ARG A 400 5.21 7.10 1.16
CA ARG A 400 4.56 5.90 1.69
C ARG A 400 3.61 6.14 2.86
N THR A 401 3.39 7.39 3.23
CA THR A 401 2.45 7.73 4.31
C THR A 401 1.07 7.89 3.70
N HIS A 402 0.22 6.89 3.96
CA HIS A 402 -1.13 6.79 3.41
C HIS A 402 -2.13 7.65 4.21
N ARG A 403 -3.06 8.31 3.52
CA ARG A 403 -4.22 9.02 4.08
C ARG A 403 -5.43 8.94 3.13
N GLY A 404 -6.62 9.19 3.66
CA GLY A 404 -7.83 9.32 2.85
C GLY A 404 -7.89 10.64 2.09
N LYS A 405 -8.76 10.69 1.08
CA LYS A 405 -9.19 11.92 0.42
C LYS A 405 -10.11 12.74 1.30
N ASP A 406 -10.80 12.07 2.22
CA ASP A 406 -11.69 12.72 3.18
C ASP A 406 -10.94 13.76 4.00
N ALA A 407 -11.64 14.84 4.33
CA ALA A 407 -11.15 15.95 5.12
C ALA A 407 -11.01 15.56 6.60
N LYS A 408 -10.26 14.50 6.92
CA LYS A 408 -9.98 14.02 8.28
C LYS A 408 -8.52 13.65 8.44
N PHE A 409 -7.96 13.83 9.63
CA PHE A 409 -6.62 13.34 9.93
C PHE A 409 -6.61 11.80 9.92
N PRO A 410 -5.59 11.14 9.36
CA PRO A 410 -5.54 9.67 9.25
C PRO A 410 -5.71 8.95 10.57
N GLY A 411 -5.10 9.48 11.63
CA GLY A 411 -5.22 8.93 12.97
C GLY A 411 -6.68 8.88 13.43
N MET A 412 -7.43 9.98 13.27
CA MET A 412 -8.83 10.05 13.67
C MET A 412 -9.72 9.14 12.83
N ALA A 413 -9.55 9.14 11.51
CA ALA A 413 -10.34 8.29 10.61
C ALA A 413 -10.20 6.81 10.98
N ILE A 414 -8.96 6.35 11.20
CA ILE A 414 -8.67 4.97 11.60
C ILE A 414 -9.26 4.68 12.99
N THR A 415 -8.96 5.51 14.00
CA THR A 415 -9.37 5.21 15.38
C THR A 415 -10.87 5.25 15.58
N TYR A 416 -11.59 6.19 14.95
CA TYR A 416 -13.05 6.28 15.09
C TYR A 416 -13.72 5.08 14.46
N LYS A 417 -13.28 4.65 13.27
CA LYS A 417 -13.88 3.47 12.62
C LYS A 417 -13.63 2.18 13.41
N LEU A 418 -12.41 2.01 13.93
CA LEU A 418 -12.08 0.86 14.78
C LEU A 418 -12.85 0.88 16.10
N LEU A 419 -13.00 2.04 16.74
CA LEU A 419 -13.76 2.19 17.99
C LEU A 419 -15.24 1.92 17.77
N GLU A 420 -15.84 2.50 16.73
CA GLU A 420 -17.23 2.26 16.35
C GLU A 420 -17.49 0.76 16.15
N THR A 421 -16.60 0.08 15.42
CA THR A 421 -16.70 -1.36 15.18
C THR A 421 -16.60 -2.15 16.50
N LEU A 422 -15.68 -1.79 17.38
CA LEU A 422 -15.51 -2.45 18.67
C LEU A 422 -16.72 -2.25 19.59
N GLU A 423 -17.27 -1.04 19.64
CA GLU A 423 -18.49 -0.73 20.40
C GLU A 423 -19.70 -1.48 19.85
N ASN A 424 -19.87 -1.53 18.52
CA ASN A 424 -20.94 -2.32 17.90
C ASN A 424 -20.82 -3.81 18.24
N LEU A 425 -19.58 -4.35 18.25
CA LEU A 425 -19.33 -5.73 18.67
C LEU A 425 -19.63 -5.96 20.15
N ALA A 426 -19.35 -4.98 21.02
CA ALA A 426 -19.68 -5.05 22.44
C ALA A 426 -21.19 -4.99 22.69
N GLU A 427 -21.94 -4.26 21.88
CA GLU A 427 -23.40 -4.22 21.92
C GLU A 427 -24.04 -5.50 21.36
N GLU A 428 -23.51 -6.02 20.26
CA GLU A 428 -24.04 -7.23 19.61
C GLU A 428 -23.66 -8.52 20.35
N PHE A 429 -22.46 -8.58 20.91
CA PHE A 429 -21.91 -9.75 21.60
C PHE A 429 -21.36 -9.39 23.00
N PRO A 430 -22.22 -8.95 23.94
CA PRO A 430 -21.80 -8.46 25.25
C PRO A 430 -21.08 -9.52 26.11
N ASP A 431 -21.38 -10.80 25.90
CA ASP A 431 -20.70 -11.91 26.61
C ASP A 431 -19.29 -12.20 26.06
N ARG A 432 -18.95 -11.66 24.88
CA ARG A 432 -17.65 -11.89 24.21
C ARG A 432 -16.74 -10.67 24.23
N VAL A 433 -17.31 -9.46 24.18
CA VAL A 433 -16.57 -8.20 24.11
C VAL A 433 -17.16 -7.22 25.11
N ALA A 434 -16.33 -6.72 26.02
CA ALA A 434 -16.72 -5.71 26.99
C ALA A 434 -15.73 -4.53 26.97
N ILE A 435 -16.25 -3.30 27.02
CA ILE A 435 -15.45 -2.08 27.10
C ILE A 435 -15.63 -1.45 28.48
N MET A 436 -14.58 -1.50 29.30
CA MET A 436 -14.58 -0.93 30.66
C MET A 436 -13.91 0.45 30.67
N LYS A 437 -14.71 1.51 30.61
CA LYS A 437 -14.22 2.90 30.75
C LYS A 437 -13.99 3.25 32.22
N ASN A 438 -13.24 4.32 32.48
CA ASN A 438 -12.91 4.76 33.85
C ASN A 438 -12.27 3.65 34.70
N THR A 439 -11.55 2.73 34.07
CA THR A 439 -10.96 1.56 34.70
C THR A 439 -9.46 1.59 34.48
N GLN A 440 -8.68 1.76 35.54
CA GLN A 440 -7.22 1.83 35.47
C GLN A 440 -6.61 0.50 35.88
N VAL A 441 -5.84 -0.13 35.00
CA VAL A 441 -4.98 -1.27 35.38
C VAL A 441 -3.88 -0.77 36.30
N ILE A 442 -3.73 -1.40 37.46
CA ILE A 442 -2.79 -0.98 38.52
C ILE A 442 -1.64 -1.97 38.74
N ASP A 443 -1.81 -3.24 38.35
CA ASP A 443 -0.78 -4.27 38.49
C ASP A 443 -1.07 -5.49 37.61
N LEU A 444 -0.05 -6.33 37.38
CA LEU A 444 -0.23 -7.66 36.80
C LEU A 444 -0.58 -8.69 37.88
N LEU A 445 -1.31 -9.73 37.48
CA LEU A 445 -1.44 -10.97 38.26
C LEU A 445 -0.34 -11.94 37.84
N ILE A 446 0.70 -12.05 38.66
CA ILE A 446 1.80 -13.00 38.46
C ILE A 446 1.47 -14.31 39.19
N ASP A 447 1.83 -15.45 38.61
CA ASP A 447 1.72 -16.75 39.29
C ASP A 447 2.66 -16.82 40.51
N GLU A 448 2.16 -17.33 41.63
CA GLU A 448 2.93 -17.45 42.86
C GLU A 448 4.05 -18.50 42.74
N ASN A 449 3.88 -19.49 41.85
CA ASN A 449 4.85 -20.57 41.64
C ASN A 449 5.82 -20.27 40.48
N ASP A 450 5.43 -19.40 39.55
CA ASP A 450 6.24 -19.02 38.38
C ASP A 450 6.14 -17.51 38.11
N SER A 451 7.20 -16.78 38.48
CA SER A 451 7.27 -15.34 38.28
C SER A 451 7.36 -14.91 36.80
N SER A 452 7.58 -15.84 35.88
CA SER A 452 7.55 -15.60 34.43
C SER A 452 6.14 -15.76 33.82
N GLN A 453 5.15 -16.20 34.61
CA GLN A 453 3.79 -16.43 34.15
C GLN A 453 2.82 -15.34 34.60
N VAL A 454 2.09 -14.77 33.63
CA VAL A 454 1.04 -13.77 33.87
C VAL A 454 -0.34 -14.41 33.72
N LEU A 455 -1.13 -14.31 34.77
CA LEU A 455 -2.48 -14.88 34.87
C LEU A 455 -3.59 -13.87 34.56
N GLY A 456 -3.27 -12.58 34.46
CA GLY A 456 -4.24 -11.51 34.25
C GLY A 456 -3.80 -10.15 34.79
N VAL A 457 -4.77 -9.30 35.13
CA VAL A 457 -4.55 -7.92 35.61
C VAL A 457 -5.36 -7.61 36.87
N LYS A 458 -4.82 -6.71 37.70
CA LYS A 458 -5.54 -6.00 38.76
C LYS A 458 -5.91 -4.62 38.25
N TYR A 459 -7.16 -4.22 38.43
CA TYR A 459 -7.63 -2.89 38.02
C TYR A 459 -8.37 -2.18 39.14
N LYS A 460 -8.53 -0.86 38.97
CA LYS A 460 -9.25 0.04 39.86
C LYS A 460 -10.27 0.84 39.06
N ASP A 461 -11.51 0.81 39.51
CA ASP A 461 -12.56 1.70 39.01
C ASP A 461 -12.30 3.12 39.55
N LEU A 462 -12.21 4.10 38.64
CA LEU A 462 -11.90 5.48 38.99
C LEU A 462 -13.09 6.23 39.60
N LYS A 463 -14.34 5.79 39.36
CA LYS A 463 -15.57 6.35 39.92
C LYS A 463 -15.85 5.78 41.32
N THR A 464 -15.93 4.46 41.45
CA THR A 464 -16.27 3.79 42.73
C THR A 464 -15.05 3.63 43.64
N LYS A 465 -13.84 3.75 43.10
CA LYS A 465 -12.55 3.45 43.77
C LYS A 465 -12.37 1.98 44.17
N GLY A 466 -13.30 1.10 43.78
CA GLY A 466 -13.19 -0.35 43.96
C GLY A 466 -12.01 -0.93 43.18
N LYS A 467 -11.43 -2.03 43.69
CA LYS A 467 -10.36 -2.78 43.04
C LYS A 467 -10.86 -4.20 42.75
N ASP A 468 -10.51 -4.71 41.58
CA ASP A 468 -10.90 -6.06 41.17
C ASP A 468 -9.84 -6.65 40.23
N THR A 469 -10.07 -7.87 39.77
CA THR A 469 -9.13 -8.65 38.96
C THR A 469 -9.79 -9.28 37.75
N LEU A 470 -9.05 -9.35 36.64
CA LEU A 470 -9.47 -10.04 35.43
C LEU A 470 -8.40 -11.08 35.06
N ARG A 471 -8.81 -12.31 34.74
CA ARG A 471 -7.91 -13.40 34.36
C ARG A 471 -7.91 -13.63 32.86
N GLY A 472 -6.76 -14.05 32.32
CA GLY A 472 -6.57 -14.31 30.89
C GLY A 472 -5.25 -13.74 30.36
N PRO A 473 -4.91 -14.00 29.08
CA PRO A 473 -3.76 -13.39 28.44
C PRO A 473 -3.92 -11.87 28.38
N VAL A 474 -2.81 -11.16 28.56
CA VAL A 474 -2.78 -9.70 28.66
C VAL A 474 -2.05 -9.13 27.46
N ILE A 475 -2.69 -8.21 26.74
CA ILE A 475 -2.06 -7.40 25.69
C ILE A 475 -1.97 -5.95 26.19
N LEU A 476 -0.75 -5.47 26.36
CA LEU A 476 -0.50 -4.08 26.72
C LEU A 476 -0.54 -3.20 25.48
N ALA A 477 -1.50 -2.26 25.46
CA ALA A 477 -1.65 -1.22 24.44
C ALA A 477 -1.81 0.16 25.09
N THR A 478 -1.04 0.41 26.16
CA THR A 478 -1.23 1.55 27.08
C THR A 478 -0.59 2.87 26.63
N GLY A 479 0.03 2.91 25.45
CA GLY A 479 0.72 4.09 24.93
C GLY A 479 2.07 4.39 25.61
N GLY A 480 2.57 5.61 25.37
CA GLY A 480 3.88 6.09 25.83
C GLY A 480 3.89 6.79 27.19
N TYR A 481 4.98 7.49 27.47
CA TYR A 481 5.22 8.25 28.71
C TYR A 481 5.58 9.73 28.49
N ALA A 482 5.33 10.28 27.30
CA ALA A 482 5.69 11.65 26.94
C ALA A 482 4.80 12.75 27.55
N ALA A 483 3.76 12.40 28.32
CA ALA A 483 2.94 13.35 29.08
C ALA A 483 3.10 13.19 30.61
N ASP A 484 4.06 12.36 31.07
CA ASP A 484 4.28 12.17 32.48
C ASP A 484 5.15 13.27 33.09
N PHE A 485 4.53 14.23 33.75
CA PHE A 485 5.24 15.32 34.47
C PHE A 485 5.27 15.12 35.99
N THR A 486 4.90 13.93 36.46
CA THR A 486 4.87 13.62 37.90
C THR A 486 6.26 13.38 38.49
N LYS A 487 6.34 13.22 39.82
CA LYS A 487 7.62 13.00 40.52
C LYS A 487 8.28 11.67 40.15
N ASN A 488 7.50 10.63 39.89
CA ASN A 488 7.97 9.29 39.49
C ASN A 488 7.99 9.10 37.96
N SER A 489 8.09 10.21 37.22
CA SER A 489 8.09 10.20 35.77
C SER A 489 9.29 9.47 35.18
N LEU A 490 9.01 8.67 34.15
CA LEU A 490 10.05 8.04 33.32
C LEU A 490 10.86 9.11 32.54
N LEU A 491 10.23 10.23 32.15
CA LEU A 491 10.97 11.36 31.55
C LEU A 491 11.97 11.94 32.55
N ARG A 492 11.58 12.16 33.80
CA ARG A 492 12.49 12.69 34.82
C ARG A 492 13.66 11.76 35.10
N LYS A 493 13.43 10.45 35.00
CA LYS A 493 14.47 9.41 35.20
C LYS A 493 15.45 9.33 34.03
N TYR A 494 14.95 9.33 32.79
CA TYR A 494 15.76 9.01 31.61
C TYR A 494 16.14 10.22 30.74
N ARG A 495 15.35 11.30 30.75
CA ARG A 495 15.52 12.51 29.94
C ARG A 495 15.14 13.80 30.71
N PRO A 496 15.82 14.09 31.84
CA PRO A 496 15.55 15.29 32.61
C PRO A 496 15.86 16.59 31.84
N ASP A 497 16.67 16.52 30.79
CA ASP A 497 17.07 17.64 29.94
C ASP A 497 15.94 18.23 29.08
N ILE A 498 14.86 17.47 28.83
CA ILE A 498 13.75 17.88 27.96
C ILE A 498 12.38 17.83 28.64
N ILE A 499 12.32 17.58 29.95
CA ILE A 499 11.06 17.44 30.70
C ILE A 499 10.22 18.73 30.72
N ASP A 500 10.86 19.88 30.55
CA ASP A 500 10.19 21.18 30.56
C ASP A 500 9.57 21.53 29.20
N LEU A 501 9.86 20.76 28.14
CA LEU A 501 9.21 20.97 26.85
C LEU A 501 7.70 20.68 26.91
N PRO A 502 6.87 21.43 26.16
CA PRO A 502 5.46 21.10 25.99
C PRO A 502 5.31 19.71 25.36
N SER A 503 4.19 19.03 25.61
CA SER A 503 3.87 17.75 24.99
C SER A 503 2.68 17.85 24.05
N THR A 504 2.71 17.05 22.99
CA THR A 504 1.55 16.85 22.10
C THR A 504 0.68 15.66 22.52
N ASN A 505 1.09 14.96 23.58
CA ASN A 505 0.41 13.78 24.06
C ASN A 505 -0.76 14.16 24.95
N GLY A 506 -1.80 13.32 24.94
CA GLY A 506 -2.87 13.40 25.92
C GLY A 506 -2.35 13.13 27.33
N THR A 507 -3.05 13.66 28.33
CA THR A 507 -2.68 13.55 29.75
C THR A 507 -2.62 12.11 30.27
N HIS A 508 -3.18 11.16 29.54
CA HIS A 508 -3.15 9.72 29.83
C HIS A 508 -1.84 9.02 29.46
N ALA A 509 -0.95 9.64 28.68
CA ALA A 509 0.33 9.03 28.25
C ALA A 509 1.39 9.11 29.36
N THR A 510 1.13 8.42 30.47
CA THR A 510 1.90 8.47 31.72
C THR A 510 2.84 7.28 31.93
N GLY A 511 2.95 6.37 30.97
CA GLY A 511 3.86 5.22 31.05
C GLY A 511 3.42 4.11 32.01
N ASP A 512 2.12 3.98 32.27
CA ASP A 512 1.59 3.06 33.29
C ASP A 512 1.97 1.60 32.99
N GLY A 513 1.80 1.16 31.74
CA GLY A 513 2.19 -0.19 31.31
C GLY A 513 3.69 -0.46 31.47
N GLN A 514 4.54 0.49 31.10
CA GLN A 514 5.99 0.39 31.27
C GLN A 514 6.36 0.24 32.75
N LYS A 515 5.80 1.08 33.62
CA LYS A 515 6.05 1.04 35.07
C LYS A 515 5.60 -0.28 35.69
N ILE A 516 4.41 -0.77 35.33
CA ILE A 516 3.86 -2.02 35.85
C ILE A 516 4.74 -3.20 35.45
N VAL A 517 5.11 -3.31 34.17
CA VAL A 517 5.93 -4.43 33.69
C VAL A 517 7.34 -4.39 34.28
N MET A 518 7.97 -3.22 34.33
CA MET A 518 9.33 -3.08 34.89
C MET A 518 9.38 -3.38 36.39
N LYS A 519 8.27 -3.20 37.11
CA LYS A 519 8.14 -3.60 38.52
C LYS A 519 8.20 -5.12 38.69
N HIS A 520 7.76 -5.90 37.71
CA HIS A 520 7.71 -7.37 37.73
C HIS A 520 8.84 -8.02 36.92
N SER A 521 10.04 -7.42 36.93
CA SER A 521 11.22 -7.93 36.21
C SER A 521 11.10 -7.95 34.68
N GLY A 522 10.18 -7.18 34.09
CA GLY A 522 10.22 -6.92 32.65
C GLY A 522 11.31 -5.91 32.27
N ILE A 523 11.88 -6.08 31.08
CA ILE A 523 13.04 -5.28 30.63
C ILE A 523 12.57 -4.02 29.91
N GLY A 524 12.95 -2.84 30.41
CA GLY A 524 12.83 -1.58 29.67
C GLY A 524 14.05 -1.33 28.78
N ILE A 525 13.84 -1.04 27.50
CA ILE A 525 14.90 -0.75 26.52
C ILE A 525 14.72 0.62 25.89
N ASP A 526 15.84 1.25 25.54
CA ASP A 526 15.89 2.55 24.86
C ASP A 526 15.07 3.67 25.54
N MET A 527 14.88 3.58 26.86
CA MET A 527 14.01 4.49 27.63
C MET A 527 14.45 5.97 27.57
N ASP A 528 15.71 6.24 27.22
CA ASP A 528 16.24 7.59 26.95
C ASP A 528 15.85 8.15 25.57
N LYS A 529 15.35 7.29 24.66
CA LYS A 529 14.94 7.66 23.31
C LYS A 529 13.52 8.21 23.31
N VAL A 530 13.45 9.50 23.59
CA VAL A 530 12.23 10.32 23.50
C VAL A 530 12.37 11.29 22.34
N GLN A 531 11.42 11.23 21.41
CA GLN A 531 11.38 12.08 20.23
C GLN A 531 10.76 13.43 20.54
N VAL A 532 11.49 14.48 20.17
CA VAL A 532 11.03 15.86 20.19
C VAL A 532 10.64 16.26 18.77
N HIS A 533 9.36 16.57 18.55
CA HIS A 533 8.85 17.03 17.27
C HIS A 533 9.12 18.53 17.06
N PRO A 534 9.48 18.97 15.85
CA PRO A 534 9.82 20.37 15.59
C PRO A 534 8.61 21.31 15.48
N THR A 535 7.41 20.81 15.15
CA THR A 535 6.25 21.66 14.85
C THR A 535 5.13 21.50 15.87
N GLY A 536 5.35 21.95 17.11
CA GLY A 536 4.26 22.25 18.04
C GLY A 536 3.70 23.64 17.74
N LEU A 537 2.42 23.75 17.42
CA LEU A 537 1.78 25.01 17.04
C LEU A 537 1.45 25.84 18.29
N ILE A 538 1.76 27.12 18.23
CA ILE A 538 1.45 28.10 19.27
C ILE A 538 0.23 28.92 18.82
N ASP A 539 -0.71 29.17 19.74
CA ASP A 539 -1.81 30.11 19.49
C ASP A 539 -1.22 31.48 19.17
N PHE A 540 -1.56 31.99 17.98
CA PHE A 540 -0.95 33.20 17.48
C PHE A 540 -1.41 34.47 18.20
N ASN A 541 -2.38 34.38 19.10
CA ASN A 541 -2.83 35.43 20.01
C ASN A 541 -2.11 35.41 21.37
N ASP A 542 -1.41 34.32 21.73
CA ASP A 542 -0.70 34.21 23.02
C ASP A 542 0.72 34.80 22.92
N ALA A 543 0.81 36.13 23.09
CA ALA A 543 2.07 36.86 23.05
C ALA A 543 3.09 36.37 24.09
N ASP A 544 2.65 35.88 25.26
CA ASP A 544 3.56 35.38 26.30
C ASP A 544 4.24 34.09 25.90
N VAL A 545 3.53 33.20 25.20
CA VAL A 545 4.12 31.96 24.68
C VAL A 545 5.01 32.25 23.48
N ILE A 546 4.61 33.17 22.59
CA ILE A 546 5.41 33.58 21.42
C ILE A 546 6.74 34.22 21.85
N GLU A 547 6.72 35.09 22.87
CA GLU A 547 7.91 35.74 23.40
C GLU A 547 8.73 34.85 24.35
N GLY A 548 8.23 33.65 24.67
CA GLY A 548 8.91 32.70 25.57
C GLY A 548 8.83 33.08 27.06
N ARG A 549 7.92 33.99 27.45
CA ARG A 549 7.63 34.35 28.85
C ARG A 549 6.86 33.26 29.58
N LYS A 550 6.06 32.48 28.86
CA LYS A 550 5.23 31.38 29.37
C LYS A 550 5.46 30.12 28.55
N GLN A 551 5.57 28.97 29.22
CA GLN A 551 5.70 27.68 28.57
C GLN A 551 4.47 26.81 28.83
N PRO A 552 3.66 26.50 27.80
CA PRO A 552 2.50 25.63 27.96
C PRO A 552 2.95 24.19 28.20
N ARG A 553 2.12 23.40 28.90
CA ARG A 553 2.37 21.97 29.10
C ARG A 553 1.93 21.12 27.91
N HIS A 554 0.90 21.56 27.21
CA HIS A 554 0.36 20.86 26.04
C HIS A 554 0.24 21.81 24.86
N LEU A 555 0.57 21.33 23.67
CA LEU A 555 0.42 22.06 22.41
C LEU A 555 -0.16 21.15 21.34
N PHE A 556 -0.86 21.74 20.37
CA PHE A 556 -1.30 21.03 19.19
C PHE A 556 -0.11 20.71 18.28
N LEU A 557 -0.14 19.50 17.72
CA LEU A 557 0.86 19.08 16.74
C LEU A 557 0.52 19.67 15.37
N GLY A 558 1.45 20.45 14.81
CA GLY A 558 1.45 20.80 13.40
C GLY A 558 1.87 19.58 12.59
N ALA A 559 0.98 19.10 11.73
CA ALA A 559 1.19 17.90 10.95
C ALA A 559 2.51 17.99 10.15
N GLU A 560 3.25 16.89 10.11
CA GLU A 560 4.49 16.83 9.33
C GLU A 560 4.25 17.02 7.84
N ALA A 561 3.02 16.73 7.37
CA ALA A 561 2.56 17.04 6.02
C ALA A 561 2.68 18.53 5.67
N LEU A 562 2.60 19.45 6.64
CA LEU A 562 2.79 20.89 6.38
C LEU A 562 4.20 21.15 5.80
N ARG A 563 5.24 20.53 6.36
CA ARG A 563 6.61 20.58 5.80
C ARG A 563 6.74 19.72 4.54
N GLY A 564 6.12 18.54 4.57
CA GLY A 564 6.08 17.56 3.48
C GLY A 564 5.54 18.08 2.15
N GLU A 565 4.62 19.04 2.19
CA GLU A 565 3.94 19.62 1.02
C GLU A 565 4.43 21.04 0.69
N GLY A 566 5.60 21.46 1.22
CA GLY A 566 6.28 22.69 0.79
C GLY A 566 6.48 23.74 1.88
N GLY A 567 6.02 23.49 3.11
CA GLY A 567 6.21 24.42 4.22
C GLY A 567 7.68 24.60 4.60
N ILE A 568 8.13 25.86 4.68
CA ILE A 568 9.48 26.25 5.10
C ILE A 568 9.48 26.78 6.53
N ILE A 569 10.62 26.66 7.21
CA ILE A 569 10.78 27.20 8.58
C ILE A 569 11.71 28.42 8.52
N LEU A 570 11.22 29.54 9.06
CA LEU A 570 11.95 30.81 9.13
C LEU A 570 12.23 31.21 10.58
N ASN A 571 13.41 31.79 10.81
CA ASN A 571 13.74 32.46 12.07
C ASN A 571 13.18 33.90 12.10
N ASN A 572 13.39 34.64 13.19
CA ASN A 572 12.93 36.03 13.31
C ASN A 572 13.57 37.02 12.32
N LYS A 573 14.64 36.63 11.60
CA LYS A 573 15.30 37.43 10.56
C LYS A 573 14.80 37.12 9.15
N GLY A 574 13.87 36.18 8.99
CA GLY A 574 13.38 35.75 7.68
C GLY A 574 14.26 34.71 6.98
N GLU A 575 15.21 34.10 7.70
CA GLU A 575 16.19 33.17 7.14
C GLU A 575 15.78 31.72 7.40
N ARG A 576 16.01 30.86 6.40
CA ARG A 576 16.03 29.41 6.59
C ARG A 576 17.30 28.98 7.32
N PHE A 577 17.23 27.86 8.03
CA PHE A 577 18.36 27.36 8.82
C PHE A 577 18.51 25.83 8.85
N CYS A 578 17.65 25.08 8.17
CA CYS A 578 17.73 23.62 8.11
C CYS A 578 17.00 23.05 6.89
N ASP A 579 17.26 21.77 6.58
CA ASP A 579 16.35 20.99 5.75
C ASP A 579 15.11 20.59 6.56
N GLU A 580 13.97 21.21 6.24
CA GLU A 580 12.67 20.97 6.88
C GLU A 580 12.15 19.54 6.70
N LEU A 581 12.71 18.76 5.76
CA LEU A 581 12.41 17.34 5.53
C LEU A 581 13.46 16.39 6.15
N GLY A 582 14.39 16.93 6.93
CA GLY A 582 15.29 16.14 7.75
C GLY A 582 14.56 15.33 8.82
N THR A 583 15.30 14.47 9.52
CA THR A 583 14.74 13.70 10.64
C THR A 583 14.36 14.64 11.79
N ARG A 584 13.38 14.23 12.62
CA ARG A 584 12.82 15.07 13.69
C ARG A 584 13.88 15.51 14.71
N ASP A 585 14.82 14.63 15.04
CA ASP A 585 15.97 14.93 15.91
C ASP A 585 16.87 16.03 15.31
N TYR A 586 17.16 15.97 14.01
CA TYR A 586 17.94 17.00 13.30
C TYR A 586 17.20 18.35 13.30
N VAL A 587 15.96 18.40 12.79
CA VAL A 587 15.21 19.67 12.68
C VAL A 587 15.00 20.30 14.06
N SER A 588 14.60 19.49 15.06
CA SER A 588 14.43 19.96 16.44
C SER A 588 15.74 20.46 17.06
N GLY A 589 16.88 19.81 16.74
CA GLY A 589 18.20 20.25 17.17
C GLY A 589 18.62 21.59 16.54
N GLU A 590 18.36 21.79 15.24
CA GLU A 590 18.64 23.08 14.58
C GLU A 590 17.75 24.21 15.14
N MET A 591 16.47 23.92 15.43
CA MET A 591 15.59 24.87 16.10
C MET A 591 16.11 25.28 17.48
N GLU A 592 16.64 24.33 18.26
CA GLU A 592 17.24 24.62 19.56
C GLU A 592 18.41 25.60 19.46
N LYS A 593 19.28 25.42 18.45
CA LYS A 593 20.39 26.34 18.19
C LYS A 593 19.88 27.75 17.89
N GLN A 594 18.86 27.87 17.06
CA GLN A 594 18.26 29.18 16.72
C GLN A 594 17.65 29.86 17.95
N ILE A 595 16.92 29.12 18.79
CA ILE A 595 16.33 29.65 20.02
C ILE A 595 17.42 30.11 20.99
N LYS A 596 18.48 29.31 21.20
CA LYS A 596 19.62 29.66 22.05
C LYS A 596 20.40 30.88 21.56
N GLN A 597 20.41 31.12 20.25
CA GLN A 597 21.02 32.31 19.63
C GLN A 597 20.13 33.55 19.70
N GLY A 598 18.91 33.45 20.23
CA GLY A 598 17.96 34.56 20.27
C GLY A 598 17.28 34.85 18.92
N ASN A 599 17.32 33.92 17.97
CA ASN A 599 16.69 34.06 16.66
C ASN A 599 15.21 33.61 16.64
N GLY A 600 14.57 33.47 17.81
CA GLY A 600 13.13 33.21 17.94
C GLY A 600 12.30 34.50 17.90
N PRO A 601 10.96 34.43 17.70
CA PRO A 601 10.15 33.22 17.51
C PRO A 601 10.31 32.60 16.11
N LEU A 602 10.13 31.28 16.03
CA LEU A 602 10.23 30.51 14.79
C LEU A 602 8.85 30.37 14.12
N ARG A 603 8.82 30.41 12.79
CA ARG A 603 7.58 30.36 12.00
C ARG A 603 7.64 29.26 10.94
N LEU A 604 6.52 28.56 10.76
CA LEU A 604 6.26 27.72 9.60
C LEU A 604 5.45 28.54 8.59
N VAL A 605 5.90 28.58 7.33
CA VAL A 605 5.28 29.37 6.26
C VAL A 605 4.94 28.47 5.07
N LEU A 606 3.69 28.52 4.62
CA LEU A 606 3.17 27.82 3.45
C LEU A 606 2.81 28.83 2.36
N SER A 607 3.08 28.47 1.11
CA SER A 607 2.53 29.17 -0.06
C SER A 607 1.06 28.83 -0.27
N ASP A 608 0.35 29.69 -0.99
CA ASP A 608 -0.99 29.42 -1.55
C ASP A 608 -1.04 28.16 -2.43
N GLU A 609 0.02 27.81 -3.15
CA GLU A 609 0.09 26.56 -3.92
C GLU A 609 0.01 25.30 -3.04
N SER A 610 0.34 25.42 -1.75
CA SER A 610 0.20 24.33 -0.78
C SER A 610 -1.26 24.13 -0.33
N GLU A 611 -2.13 25.12 -0.58
CA GLU A 611 -3.52 25.15 -0.11
C GLU A 611 -4.34 23.99 -0.67
N GLU A 612 -4.25 23.70 -1.97
CA GLU A 612 -5.03 22.62 -2.59
C GLU A 612 -4.81 21.25 -1.92
N ARG A 613 -3.58 20.98 -1.46
CA ARG A 613 -3.20 19.70 -0.85
C ARG A 613 -3.41 19.66 0.66
N LEU A 614 -3.46 20.83 1.29
CA LEU A 614 -3.53 21.01 2.74
C LEU A 614 -4.79 21.76 3.19
N ALA A 615 -5.79 21.95 2.32
CA ALA A 615 -6.98 22.77 2.59
C ALA A 615 -7.65 22.44 3.93
N PHE A 616 -7.84 21.14 4.21
CA PHE A 616 -8.36 20.69 5.49
C PHE A 616 -7.47 21.07 6.68
N HIS A 617 -6.15 20.91 6.57
CA HIS A 617 -5.20 21.22 7.64
C HIS A 617 -5.20 22.72 7.93
N ILE A 618 -5.11 23.55 6.88
CA ILE A 618 -5.13 25.01 6.99
C ILE A 618 -6.41 25.44 7.69
N LYS A 619 -7.57 25.03 7.18
CA LYS A 619 -8.87 25.35 7.76
C LYS A 619 -8.98 24.91 9.22
N HIS A 620 -8.55 23.68 9.54
CA HIS A 620 -8.59 23.13 10.89
C HIS A 620 -7.73 23.91 11.88
N TYR A 621 -6.55 24.37 11.46
CA TYR A 621 -5.64 25.15 12.30
C TYR A 621 -6.06 26.62 12.40
N GLU A 622 -6.65 27.20 11.35
CA GLU A 622 -7.19 28.57 11.38
C GLU A 622 -8.35 28.70 12.38
N GLN A 623 -9.28 27.75 12.39
CA GLN A 623 -10.40 27.71 13.35
C GLN A 623 -9.96 27.63 14.82
N ARG A 624 -8.70 27.29 15.09
CA ARG A 624 -8.12 27.14 16.45
C ARG A 624 -7.11 28.24 16.79
N SER A 625 -7.00 29.27 15.97
CA SER A 625 -6.00 30.32 16.13
C SER A 625 -4.55 29.79 16.10
N LEU A 626 -4.29 28.66 15.44
CA LEU A 626 -2.96 28.03 15.35
C LEU A 626 -2.25 28.35 14.02
N MET A 627 -3.00 28.83 13.03
CA MET A 627 -2.53 29.24 11.71
C MET A 627 -3.33 30.45 11.26
N ARG A 628 -2.72 31.36 10.51
CA ARG A 628 -3.44 32.47 9.87
C ARG A 628 -2.97 32.69 8.44
N THR A 629 -3.89 33.11 7.59
CA THR A 629 -3.58 33.61 6.25
C THR A 629 -3.26 35.10 6.29
N ILE A 630 -2.06 35.48 5.87
CA ILE A 630 -1.60 36.88 5.81
C ILE A 630 -0.96 37.21 4.46
N SER A 631 -0.90 38.49 4.13
CA SER A 631 -0.20 38.96 2.93
C SER A 631 1.33 38.92 3.11
N GLY A 632 2.09 38.90 2.02
CA GLY A 632 3.56 38.95 2.09
C GLY A 632 4.07 40.23 2.77
N LYS A 633 3.33 41.34 2.58
CA LYS A 633 3.59 42.61 3.26
C LYS A 633 3.39 42.50 4.78
N ASP A 634 2.27 41.92 5.21
CA ASP A 634 1.97 41.75 6.64
C ASP A 634 2.96 40.80 7.32
N LEU A 635 3.37 39.72 6.63
CA LEU A 635 4.40 38.81 7.11
C LEU A 635 5.73 39.53 7.36
N ALA A 636 6.20 40.33 6.40
CA ALA A 636 7.42 41.11 6.54
C ALA A 636 7.31 42.13 7.70
N GLN A 637 6.16 42.81 7.82
CA GLN A 637 5.90 43.77 8.89
C GLN A 637 5.89 43.13 10.28
N GLU A 638 5.26 41.96 10.43
CA GLU A 638 5.22 41.21 11.69
C GLU A 638 6.61 40.72 12.11
N MET A 639 7.41 40.30 11.13
CA MET A 639 8.80 39.90 11.36
C MET A 639 9.73 41.09 11.58
N LYS A 640 9.27 42.32 11.34
CA LYS A 640 10.05 43.56 11.42
C LYS A 640 11.27 43.56 10.49
N ILE A 641 11.11 43.00 9.29
CA ILE A 641 12.14 42.93 8.25
C ILE A 641 11.61 43.50 6.93
N PRO A 642 12.47 44.00 6.03
CA PRO A 642 12.04 44.38 4.69
C PRO A 642 11.66 43.13 3.88
N ILE A 643 10.62 43.22 3.04
CA ILE A 643 10.15 42.10 2.20
C ILE A 643 11.25 41.57 1.26
N THR A 644 12.22 42.41 0.89
CA THR A 644 13.39 42.03 0.09
C THR A 644 14.24 40.96 0.77
N LYS A 645 14.29 40.89 2.10
CA LYS A 645 15.01 39.83 2.82
C LYS A 645 14.34 38.47 2.70
N LEU A 646 13.00 38.45 2.68
CA LEU A 646 12.24 37.23 2.39
C LEU A 646 12.45 36.83 0.93
N GLN A 647 12.44 37.78 0.00
CA GLN A 647 12.71 37.53 -1.42
C GLN A 647 14.09 36.89 -1.62
N GLU A 648 15.14 37.45 -1.02
CA GLU A 648 16.50 36.89 -1.07
C GLU A 648 16.53 35.42 -0.59
N THR A 649 15.85 35.13 0.53
CA THR A 649 15.80 33.77 1.09
C THR A 649 15.07 32.79 0.17
N LEU A 650 13.94 33.20 -0.41
CA LEU A 650 13.16 32.35 -1.31
C LEU A 650 13.81 32.20 -2.69
N ASP A 651 14.51 33.21 -3.18
CA ASP A 651 15.27 33.11 -4.43
C ASP A 651 16.40 32.09 -4.30
N LEU A 652 17.10 32.07 -3.16
CA LEU A 652 18.08 31.03 -2.86
C LEU A 652 17.43 29.64 -2.79
N TYR A 653 16.27 29.51 -2.15
CA TYR A 653 15.50 28.26 -2.11
C TYR A 653 15.12 27.76 -3.51
N ASN A 654 14.61 28.65 -4.36
CA ASN A 654 14.21 28.34 -5.74
C ASN A 654 15.40 27.97 -6.64
N ARG A 655 16.53 28.67 -6.50
CA ARG A 655 17.76 28.35 -7.23
C ARG A 655 18.33 26.99 -6.81
N ALA A 656 18.30 26.68 -5.52
CA ALA A 656 18.70 25.36 -5.03
C ALA A 656 17.76 24.25 -5.54
N ALA A 657 16.45 24.50 -5.59
CA ALA A 657 15.46 23.57 -6.15
C ALA A 657 15.71 23.25 -7.63
N LYS A 658 16.23 24.22 -8.40
CA LYS A 658 16.63 24.06 -9.81
C LYS A 658 18.03 23.47 -10.01
N HIS A 659 18.74 23.14 -8.92
CA HIS A 659 20.14 22.71 -8.93
C HIS A 659 21.11 23.74 -9.54
N GLU A 660 20.80 25.03 -9.45
CA GLU A 660 21.68 26.12 -9.90
C GLU A 660 22.74 26.47 -8.84
N ILE A 661 22.50 26.14 -7.58
CA ILE A 661 23.41 26.29 -6.46
C ILE A 661 23.38 25.03 -5.58
N ASP A 662 24.46 24.79 -4.83
CA ASP A 662 24.47 23.78 -3.78
C ASP A 662 23.49 24.17 -2.66
N GLU A 663 22.66 23.23 -2.22
CA GLU A 663 21.69 23.50 -1.16
C GLU A 663 22.40 23.62 0.20
N PRO A 664 22.27 24.75 0.92
CA PRO A 664 23.06 25.04 2.12
C PRO A 664 22.90 24.06 3.29
N PHE A 665 21.78 23.35 3.35
CA PHE A 665 21.37 22.46 4.44
C PHE A 665 21.24 21.00 3.99
N GLY A 666 21.60 20.68 2.74
CA GLY A 666 21.48 19.34 2.15
C GLY A 666 20.06 18.92 1.75
N LYS A 667 19.10 19.84 1.64
CA LYS A 667 17.72 19.54 1.22
C LYS A 667 17.70 19.01 -0.22
N LYS A 668 17.01 17.88 -0.40
CA LYS A 668 16.94 17.17 -1.69
C LYS A 668 15.62 17.29 -2.42
N TYR A 669 14.56 17.60 -1.69
CA TYR A 669 13.21 17.57 -2.21
C TYR A 669 12.55 18.90 -1.93
N PHE A 670 11.97 19.50 -2.96
CA PHE A 670 11.37 20.82 -2.93
C PHE A 670 9.95 20.69 -3.46
N PRO A 671 8.99 20.25 -2.62
CA PRO A 671 7.59 20.32 -2.97
C PRO A 671 7.22 21.79 -3.20
N THR A 672 6.34 22.04 -4.18
CA THR A 672 5.67 23.34 -4.32
C THR A 672 6.66 24.48 -4.63
N THR A 673 7.44 24.30 -5.70
CA THR A 673 8.33 25.33 -6.26
C THR A 673 7.87 25.78 -7.64
N PRO A 674 8.03 27.06 -8.00
CA PRO A 674 8.77 28.09 -7.25
C PRO A 674 7.98 28.68 -6.08
N PHE A 675 8.63 28.83 -4.93
CA PHE A 675 8.09 29.55 -3.78
C PHE A 675 8.39 31.04 -3.96
N THR A 676 7.43 31.83 -4.43
CA THR A 676 7.65 33.27 -4.67
C THR A 676 7.06 34.12 -3.54
N ILE A 677 7.69 35.25 -3.20
CA ILE A 677 7.09 36.28 -2.36
C ILE A 677 6.56 37.44 -3.21
N SER A 678 5.40 37.99 -2.85
CA SER A 678 4.90 39.28 -3.33
C SER A 678 4.04 39.94 -2.24
N GLU A 679 3.86 41.26 -2.32
CA GLU A 679 3.12 42.00 -1.28
C GLU A 679 1.69 41.51 -1.12
N ASP A 680 0.98 41.23 -2.21
CA ASP A 680 -0.45 40.89 -2.22
C ASP A 680 -0.75 39.38 -2.19
N ARG A 681 0.26 38.52 -2.42
CA ARG A 681 0.06 37.06 -2.41
C ARG A 681 -0.14 36.57 -0.97
N LYS A 682 -0.94 35.51 -0.83
CA LYS A 682 -1.35 34.95 0.45
C LYS A 682 -0.36 33.89 0.92
N TYR A 683 -0.10 33.86 2.23
CA TYR A 683 0.70 32.84 2.90
C TYR A 683 -0.01 32.37 4.15
N HIS A 684 0.09 31.07 4.45
CA HIS A 684 -0.42 30.51 5.70
C HIS A 684 0.73 30.35 6.68
N VAL A 685 0.62 30.98 7.85
CA VAL A 685 1.71 31.15 8.79
C VAL A 685 1.31 30.66 10.18
N SER A 686 2.21 29.92 10.82
CA SER A 686 2.07 29.46 12.20
C SER A 686 3.34 29.71 13.00
N PHE A 687 3.20 30.11 14.26
CA PHE A 687 4.29 30.06 15.22
C PHE A 687 4.53 28.61 15.66
N ILE A 688 5.79 28.20 15.70
CA ILE A 688 6.17 26.84 16.03
C ILE A 688 7.22 26.76 17.14
N THR A 689 7.16 25.68 17.93
CA THR A 689 8.18 25.33 18.91
C THR A 689 8.37 23.82 19.00
N ARG A 690 9.40 23.41 19.74
CA ARG A 690 9.77 22.02 19.98
C ARG A 690 8.84 21.40 21.03
N VAL A 691 8.38 20.18 20.79
CA VAL A 691 7.44 19.48 21.67
C VAL A 691 7.78 18.00 21.86
N LEU A 692 7.58 17.49 23.08
CA LEU A 692 7.56 16.06 23.36
C LEU A 692 6.44 15.41 22.56
N HIS A 693 6.75 14.32 21.86
CA HIS A 693 5.78 13.72 20.94
C HIS A 693 5.67 12.21 21.04
N PHE A 694 6.78 11.49 21.15
CA PHE A 694 6.74 10.03 21.13
C PHE A 694 7.91 9.44 21.93
N THR A 695 7.69 8.29 22.53
CA THR A 695 8.66 7.52 23.30
C THR A 695 9.02 6.25 22.53
N MET A 696 10.22 6.19 21.95
CA MET A 696 10.69 5.00 21.24
C MET A 696 11.14 3.91 22.20
N GLY A 697 11.60 4.33 23.38
CA GLY A 697 11.85 3.43 24.50
C GLY A 697 10.58 2.85 25.06
N GLY A 698 10.66 1.63 25.55
CA GLY A 698 9.53 0.93 26.12
C GLY A 698 9.91 -0.46 26.60
N ILE A 699 8.92 -1.31 26.76
CA ILE A 699 9.11 -2.70 27.17
C ILE A 699 9.69 -3.52 26.03
N LYS A 700 10.74 -4.29 26.32
CA LYS A 700 11.38 -5.18 25.36
C LYS A 700 10.41 -6.28 24.94
N ILE A 701 10.28 -6.46 23.62
CA ILE A 701 9.49 -7.53 23.00
C ILE A 701 10.33 -8.33 22.00
N ASN A 702 9.94 -9.57 21.73
CA ASN A 702 10.45 -10.33 20.58
C ASN A 702 9.63 -10.07 19.30
N ASP A 703 10.03 -10.71 18.19
CA ASP A 703 9.35 -10.68 16.89
C ASP A 703 7.96 -11.34 16.87
N ARG A 704 7.49 -11.83 18.03
CA ARG A 704 6.14 -12.34 18.29
C ARG A 704 5.39 -11.48 19.30
N THR A 705 5.84 -10.26 19.60
CA THR A 705 5.19 -9.32 20.55
C THR A 705 5.16 -9.77 22.02
N GLN A 706 5.83 -10.88 22.36
CA GLN A 706 5.90 -11.35 23.75
C GLN A 706 6.83 -10.44 24.54
N VAL A 707 6.39 -10.05 25.74
CA VAL A 707 7.22 -9.25 26.65
C VAL A 707 8.35 -10.11 27.21
N ILE A 708 9.55 -9.54 27.29
CA ILE A 708 10.73 -10.26 27.80
C ILE A 708 10.85 -10.10 29.32
N TYR A 709 10.91 -11.23 30.01
CA TYR A 709 11.19 -11.42 31.42
C TYR A 709 12.69 -11.51 31.68
N ASN A 710 13.14 -10.84 32.73
CA ASN A 710 14.52 -10.88 33.20
C ASN A 710 14.68 -11.92 34.33
N GLY A 711 14.77 -13.20 33.95
CA GLY A 711 15.09 -14.31 34.84
C GLY A 711 16.60 -14.57 34.92
N ASN A 712 16.98 -15.85 35.01
CA ASN A 712 18.38 -16.27 34.89
C ASN A 712 18.91 -16.08 33.45
N GLN A 713 18.01 -16.15 32.48
CA GLN A 713 18.23 -15.80 31.08
C GLN A 713 17.06 -14.94 30.61
N GLU A 714 17.26 -14.18 29.53
CA GLU A 714 16.16 -13.45 28.90
C GLU A 714 15.20 -14.43 28.23
N GLU A 715 13.97 -14.51 28.74
CA GLU A 715 12.93 -15.41 28.24
C GLU A 715 11.59 -14.67 28.13
N PRO A 716 10.64 -15.10 27.29
CA PRO A 716 9.35 -14.43 27.18
C PRO A 716 8.45 -14.75 28.39
N PHE A 717 7.73 -13.75 28.89
CA PHE A 717 6.63 -13.99 29.82
C PHE A 717 5.57 -14.89 29.16
N GLN A 718 5.02 -15.83 29.92
CA GLN A 718 3.86 -16.60 29.49
C GLN A 718 2.59 -15.75 29.70
N GLY A 719 1.80 -15.58 28.64
CA GLY A 719 0.52 -14.87 28.71
C GLY A 719 0.60 -13.33 28.67
N LEU A 720 1.77 -12.73 28.44
CA LEU A 720 1.93 -11.26 28.36
C LEU A 720 2.53 -10.80 27.02
N TYR A 721 1.82 -9.88 26.36
CA TYR A 721 2.17 -9.31 25.07
C TYR A 721 2.12 -7.78 25.12
N ALA A 722 2.82 -7.10 24.22
CA ALA A 722 2.80 -5.65 24.13
C ALA A 722 2.81 -5.18 22.67
N ALA A 723 2.04 -4.13 22.39
CA ALA A 723 1.91 -3.54 21.06
C ALA A 723 1.74 -2.02 21.12
N GLY A 724 2.21 -1.34 20.07
CA GLY A 724 2.20 0.13 19.99
C GLY A 724 3.33 0.77 20.81
N GLU A 725 3.13 2.00 21.26
CA GLU A 725 4.17 2.84 21.88
C GLU A 725 4.67 2.31 23.25
N VAL A 726 3.92 1.41 23.90
CA VAL A 726 4.40 0.76 25.13
C VAL A 726 5.60 -0.16 24.87
N ALA A 727 5.76 -0.66 23.65
CA ALA A 727 6.83 -1.57 23.25
C ALA A 727 8.07 -0.80 22.74
N GLY A 728 9.23 -1.15 23.27
CA GLY A 728 10.53 -0.61 22.86
C GLY A 728 11.21 -1.43 21.76
N GLY A 729 12.24 -0.87 21.14
CA GLY A 729 13.10 -1.57 20.18
C GLY A 729 12.60 -1.61 18.74
N VAL A 730 11.36 -1.21 18.48
CA VAL A 730 10.79 -1.15 17.11
C VAL A 730 11.43 -0.04 16.27
N HIS A 731 11.79 1.09 16.89
CA HIS A 731 12.21 2.31 16.19
C HIS A 731 13.67 2.71 16.44
N GLY A 732 14.33 2.13 17.46
CA GLY A 732 15.68 2.51 17.88
C GLY A 732 15.80 4.01 18.21
N HIS A 733 16.79 4.68 17.62
CA HIS A 733 17.11 6.08 17.91
C HIS A 733 16.02 7.09 17.54
N ASN A 734 15.39 6.91 16.38
CA ASN A 734 14.42 7.87 15.86
C ASN A 734 13.35 7.17 15.03
N ARG A 735 12.10 7.47 15.35
CA ARG A 735 10.94 6.98 14.61
C ARG A 735 10.68 7.81 13.35
N LEU A 736 10.45 7.12 12.23
CA LEU A 736 9.96 7.71 10.98
C LEU A 736 8.49 8.15 11.10
N GLY A 737 8.13 9.24 10.42
CA GLY A 737 6.75 9.71 10.32
C GLY A 737 5.81 8.62 9.81
N GLY A 738 4.57 8.56 10.33
CA GLY A 738 3.58 7.54 9.97
C GLY A 738 3.83 6.12 10.52
N SER A 739 5.06 5.79 10.94
CA SER A 739 5.40 4.42 11.37
C SER A 739 4.83 4.03 12.75
N SER A 740 4.33 4.98 13.55
CA SER A 740 3.68 4.67 14.84
C SER A 740 2.31 4.04 14.66
N LEU A 741 1.46 4.61 13.79
CA LEU A 741 0.15 4.04 13.47
C LEU A 741 0.31 2.66 12.84
N LEU A 742 1.29 2.53 11.93
CA LEU A 742 1.66 1.25 11.35
C LEU A 742 2.06 0.23 12.43
N ALA A 743 2.92 0.63 13.38
CA ALA A 743 3.33 -0.25 14.47
C ALA A 743 2.14 -0.70 15.33
N CYS A 744 1.19 0.19 15.63
CA CYS A 744 -0.03 -0.19 16.35
C CYS A 744 -0.82 -1.28 15.61
N VAL A 745 -1.01 -1.14 14.29
CA VAL A 745 -1.78 -2.12 13.50
C VAL A 745 -1.02 -3.44 13.36
N VAL A 746 0.26 -3.40 12.96
CA VAL A 746 1.07 -4.61 12.76
C VAL A 746 1.24 -5.39 14.05
N TYR A 747 1.75 -4.74 15.10
CA TYR A 747 2.03 -5.41 16.37
C TYR A 747 0.75 -5.71 17.15
N GLY A 748 -0.30 -4.90 17.03
CA GLY A 748 -1.59 -5.19 17.65
C GLY A 748 -2.24 -6.45 17.09
N ARG A 749 -2.26 -6.59 15.75
CA ARG A 749 -2.77 -7.80 15.08
C ARG A 749 -1.92 -9.03 15.40
N LEU A 750 -0.60 -8.87 15.42
CA LEU A 750 0.31 -9.95 15.78
C LEU A 750 0.12 -10.37 17.25
N ALA A 751 0.00 -9.43 18.19
CA ALA A 751 -0.27 -9.73 19.60
C ALA A 751 -1.60 -10.45 19.79
N ALA A 752 -2.66 -10.05 19.09
CA ALA A 752 -3.94 -10.74 19.10
C ALA A 752 -3.82 -12.19 18.59
N HIS A 753 -3.06 -12.40 17.51
CA HIS A 753 -2.81 -13.75 16.97
C HIS A 753 -2.06 -14.64 17.98
N GLN A 754 -1.05 -14.10 18.67
CA GLN A 754 -0.26 -14.85 19.65
C GLN A 754 -1.06 -15.14 20.93
N ALA A 755 -1.82 -14.17 21.43
CA ALA A 755 -2.72 -14.36 22.56
C ALA A 755 -3.79 -15.43 22.27
N SER A 756 -4.37 -15.41 21.06
CA SER A 756 -5.33 -16.43 20.62
C SER A 756 -4.69 -17.81 20.51
N SER A 757 -3.48 -17.88 19.94
CA SER A 757 -2.70 -19.12 19.85
C SER A 757 -2.35 -19.69 21.22
N PHE A 758 -2.04 -18.83 22.19
CA PHE A 758 -1.78 -19.23 23.58
C PHE A 758 -3.01 -19.85 24.24
N LEU A 759 -4.19 -19.23 24.07
CA LEU A 759 -5.45 -19.81 24.57
C LEU A 759 -5.75 -21.18 23.94
N MET A 760 -5.59 -21.32 22.62
CA MET A 760 -5.80 -22.60 21.94
C MET A 760 -4.82 -23.69 22.40
N ARG A 761 -3.55 -23.33 22.65
CA ARG A 761 -2.55 -24.27 23.18
C ARG A 761 -2.91 -24.72 24.59
N ASN A 762 -3.31 -23.81 25.47
CA ASN A 762 -3.70 -24.17 26.84
C ASN A 762 -4.90 -25.12 26.84
N LEU A 763 -5.86 -24.91 25.95
CA LEU A 763 -6.99 -25.84 25.78
C LEU A 763 -6.54 -27.22 25.28
N SER A 764 -5.56 -27.26 24.37
CA SER A 764 -5.01 -28.54 23.88
C SER A 764 -4.17 -29.29 24.91
N MET A 765 -3.58 -28.58 25.89
CA MET A 765 -2.66 -29.10 26.89
C MET A 765 -3.27 -29.33 28.28
N ALA A 766 -4.50 -28.86 28.52
CA ALA A 766 -5.18 -29.06 29.81
C ALA A 766 -5.23 -30.56 30.18
N GLN A 767 -4.59 -30.92 31.30
CA GLN A 767 -4.64 -32.29 31.83
C GLN A 767 -6.06 -32.67 32.26
N PRO A 768 -6.45 -33.95 32.15
CA PRO A 768 -7.80 -34.37 32.51
C PRO A 768 -8.03 -34.13 34.01
N LEU A 769 -9.12 -33.47 34.37
CA LEU A 769 -9.67 -33.55 35.73
C LEU A 769 -10.18 -34.96 36.07
N ASN A 770 -10.33 -35.85 35.07
CA ASN A 770 -10.73 -37.25 35.21
C ASN A 770 -10.11 -38.12 34.11
N GLU A 771 -9.53 -39.28 34.48
CA GLU A 771 -8.81 -40.21 33.58
C GLU A 771 -9.63 -40.79 32.41
N ASN A 772 -10.94 -40.53 32.33
CA ASN A 772 -11.85 -41.13 31.35
C ASN A 772 -12.33 -40.21 30.20
N GLN A 773 -11.81 -38.98 30.03
CA GLN A 773 -12.18 -38.14 28.88
C GLN A 773 -11.22 -38.32 27.69
N SER A 774 -11.74 -38.90 26.61
CA SER A 774 -11.03 -39.11 25.35
C SER A 774 -10.76 -37.78 24.61
N ALA A 775 -9.75 -37.75 23.74
CA ALA A 775 -9.46 -36.61 22.86
C ALA A 775 -10.67 -36.16 22.02
N SER A 776 -11.62 -37.07 21.76
CA SER A 776 -12.87 -36.77 21.04
C SER A 776 -13.86 -35.94 21.86
N ALA A 777 -13.82 -36.00 23.20
CA ALA A 777 -14.65 -35.16 24.06
C ALA A 777 -14.10 -33.72 24.16
N ARG A 778 -12.78 -33.53 24.02
CA ARG A 778 -12.11 -32.22 23.99
C ARG A 778 -12.38 -31.44 22.70
N LEU A 779 -12.42 -32.13 21.56
CA LEU A 779 -12.82 -31.54 20.26
C LEU A 779 -14.27 -31.06 20.24
N ASN A 780 -15.16 -31.68 21.03
CA ASN A 780 -16.56 -31.23 21.18
C ASN A 780 -16.74 -29.98 22.05
N GLN A 781 -15.67 -29.45 22.67
CA GLN A 781 -15.69 -28.15 23.39
C GLN A 781 -15.35 -26.96 22.48
N ILE A 782 -14.89 -27.23 21.25
CA ILE A 782 -14.61 -26.22 20.24
C ILE A 782 -15.77 -26.24 19.25
N SER A 783 -16.73 -25.34 19.38
CA SER A 783 -17.80 -25.20 18.38
C SER A 783 -17.36 -24.18 17.33
N LEU A 784 -17.44 -24.58 16.06
CA LEU A 784 -17.11 -23.72 14.93
C LEU A 784 -18.41 -23.37 14.20
N HIS A 785 -18.84 -22.12 14.35
CA HIS A 785 -20.01 -21.57 13.69
C HIS A 785 -19.57 -20.71 12.52
N ILE A 786 -19.90 -21.14 11.30
CA ILE A 786 -19.69 -20.36 10.07
C ILE A 786 -21.03 -19.75 9.70
N ASP A 787 -21.12 -18.42 9.76
CA ASP A 787 -22.24 -17.67 9.19
C ASP A 787 -21.80 -17.08 7.84
N PRO A 788 -22.17 -17.72 6.72
CA PRO A 788 -21.79 -17.26 5.40
C PRO A 788 -22.47 -15.94 5.01
N ASN A 789 -23.63 -15.61 5.58
CA ASN A 789 -24.35 -14.36 5.27
C ASN A 789 -23.66 -13.15 5.94
N ARG A 790 -23.12 -13.35 7.14
CA ARG A 790 -22.34 -12.32 7.87
C ARG A 790 -20.83 -12.39 7.60
N LYS A 791 -20.38 -13.31 6.72
CA LYS A 791 -18.96 -13.61 6.46
C LYS A 791 -18.15 -13.84 7.76
N GLN A 792 -18.76 -14.45 8.77
CA GLN A 792 -18.19 -14.57 10.11
C GLN A 792 -17.91 -16.04 10.45
N ILE A 793 -16.72 -16.30 11.01
CA ILE A 793 -16.37 -17.58 11.63
C ILE A 793 -16.26 -17.33 13.14
N THR A 794 -17.14 -17.92 13.92
CA THR A 794 -17.10 -17.91 15.38
C THR A 794 -16.54 -19.23 15.88
N ILE A 795 -15.52 -19.14 16.73
CA ILE A 795 -14.96 -20.28 17.44
C ILE A 795 -15.32 -20.08 18.90
N ASP A 796 -16.18 -20.95 19.43
CA ASP A 796 -16.46 -21.01 20.87
C ASP A 796 -15.44 -21.94 21.51
N LEU A 797 -14.81 -21.48 22.59
CA LEU A 797 -13.78 -22.19 23.32
C LEU A 797 -14.34 -22.41 24.73
N GLY A 798 -15.14 -23.47 24.89
CA GLY A 798 -16.05 -23.65 26.01
C GLY A 798 -15.41 -23.42 27.38
N GLY A 799 -15.89 -22.39 28.08
CA GLY A 799 -15.75 -22.20 29.53
C GLY A 799 -17.07 -22.57 30.20
N GLU A 800 -17.01 -23.46 31.20
CA GLU A 800 -18.08 -23.94 32.10
C GLU A 800 -19.53 -23.54 31.73
N ALA A 801 -20.15 -24.31 30.85
CA ALA A 801 -21.61 -24.31 30.71
C ALA A 801 -22.21 -25.35 31.66
N GLU A 802 -22.93 -24.88 32.68
CA GLU A 802 -23.88 -25.73 33.41
C GLU A 802 -24.89 -26.35 32.43
N GLY A 803 -25.09 -27.66 32.52
CA GLY A 803 -26.30 -28.30 31.99
C GLY A 803 -26.15 -29.01 30.64
N ASN A 804 -25.78 -30.29 30.73
CA ASN A 804 -25.76 -31.32 29.71
C ASN A 804 -27.06 -31.42 28.86
N LYS A 805 -27.05 -31.02 27.57
CA LYS A 805 -27.90 -31.58 26.51
C LYS A 805 -27.21 -31.58 25.13
N PRO A 806 -27.22 -32.70 24.38
CA PRO A 806 -26.61 -32.76 23.06
C PRO A 806 -27.52 -32.11 22.00
N ALA A 807 -26.95 -31.26 21.15
CA ALA A 807 -27.65 -30.64 20.03
C ALA A 807 -27.88 -31.65 18.89
N ARG A 808 -29.11 -31.73 18.39
CA ARG A 808 -29.45 -32.44 17.14
C ARG A 808 -29.20 -31.55 15.92
N PRO A 809 -28.85 -32.10 14.75
CA PRO A 809 -28.74 -31.32 13.51
C PRO A 809 -30.13 -30.92 13.03
N ALA A 810 -30.39 -29.63 12.85
CA ALA A 810 -31.62 -29.13 12.24
C ALA A 810 -31.43 -29.05 10.71
N THR A 811 -32.34 -29.70 10.00
CA THR A 811 -32.56 -29.64 8.55
C THR A 811 -32.92 -28.24 8.08
N ILE A 812 -32.40 -27.87 6.90
CA ILE A 812 -32.70 -26.64 6.18
C ILE A 812 -34.05 -26.84 5.45
N GLU A 813 -35.05 -26.04 5.79
CA GLU A 813 -36.20 -25.79 4.93
C GLU A 813 -36.21 -24.31 4.53
N GLU A 814 -36.27 -24.08 3.21
CA GLU A 814 -36.44 -22.79 2.55
C GLU A 814 -37.85 -22.25 2.80
N SER A 815 -37.99 -20.95 3.10
CA SER A 815 -39.24 -20.25 2.81
C SER A 815 -39.04 -18.76 2.57
N SER A 816 -39.54 -18.35 1.40
CA SER A 816 -39.67 -17.05 0.76
C SER A 816 -40.41 -15.97 1.55
N GLU A 817 -40.11 -14.72 1.20
CA GLU A 817 -40.83 -13.50 1.57
C GLU A 817 -42.34 -13.55 1.30
N ALA A 818 -43.16 -13.09 2.26
CA ALA A 818 -44.28 -12.16 2.06
C ALA A 818 -45.11 -11.94 3.35
N GLY A 819 -45.43 -10.66 3.63
CA GLY A 819 -46.80 -10.25 4.01
C GLY A 819 -47.29 -10.34 5.46
N ILE A 820 -47.29 -9.18 6.12
CA ILE A 820 -48.06 -8.71 7.29
C ILE A 820 -49.39 -9.45 7.60
N SER A 821 -49.57 -9.95 8.84
CA SER A 821 -50.71 -9.66 9.74
C SER A 821 -50.55 -10.34 11.11
N GLY A 822 -50.91 -9.65 12.19
CA GLY A 822 -50.56 -10.05 13.56
C GLY A 822 -51.53 -11.02 14.26
N LYS A 823 -51.00 -11.76 15.24
CA LYS A 823 -51.49 -11.77 16.64
C LYS A 823 -50.49 -12.47 17.57
N SER A 824 -50.37 -11.87 18.75
CA SER A 824 -49.37 -12.04 19.81
C SER A 824 -49.38 -13.37 20.56
N THR A 825 -48.21 -13.81 21.03
CA THR A 825 -48.01 -14.26 22.43
C THR A 825 -46.54 -14.06 22.88
N SER A 826 -46.35 -12.96 23.64
CA SER A 826 -45.32 -12.65 24.64
C SER A 826 -43.97 -13.40 24.68
N ALA A 827 -42.91 -12.75 24.17
CA ALA A 827 -41.54 -12.91 24.65
C ALA A 827 -41.16 -11.70 25.51
N LYS A 828 -40.58 -11.95 26.69
CA LYS A 828 -40.19 -10.95 27.68
C LYS A 828 -39.15 -9.96 27.10
N GLY A 829 -39.62 -8.72 26.92
CA GLY A 829 -38.90 -7.45 26.93
C GLY A 829 -37.44 -7.40 26.51
N LYS A 830 -37.18 -7.25 25.20
CA LYS A 830 -36.08 -6.38 24.77
C LYS A 830 -36.46 -4.95 25.17
N GLN A 831 -35.72 -4.34 26.10
CA GLN A 831 -35.76 -2.87 26.24
C GLN A 831 -35.25 -2.29 24.91
N LYS A 832 -36.17 -1.82 24.06
CA LYS A 832 -35.80 -0.92 22.97
C LYS A 832 -35.30 0.36 23.61
N THR A 833 -34.04 0.69 23.36
CA THR A 833 -33.49 2.02 23.61
C THR A 833 -34.43 3.06 22.97
N PRO A 834 -34.82 4.14 23.68
CA PRO A 834 -35.69 5.17 23.11
C PRO A 834 -35.06 5.74 21.82
N ARG A 835 -35.88 5.95 20.78
CA ARG A 835 -35.46 6.59 19.53
C ARG A 835 -34.98 8.01 19.87
N PHE A 836 -33.82 8.40 19.36
CA PHE A 836 -33.28 9.74 19.58
C PHE A 836 -34.22 10.78 18.95
N GLU A 837 -34.64 11.76 19.74
CA GLU A 837 -35.53 12.85 19.32
C GLU A 837 -34.98 14.19 19.80
N ILE A 838 -35.02 15.20 18.93
CA ILE A 838 -34.62 16.56 19.26
C ILE A 838 -35.83 17.25 19.91
N PRO A 839 -35.73 17.78 21.14
CA PRO A 839 -36.84 18.48 21.78
C PRO A 839 -37.35 19.67 20.95
N GLU A 840 -38.66 19.91 20.94
CA GLU A 840 -39.27 21.04 20.20
C GLU A 840 -38.96 22.42 20.78
N LYS A 841 -38.30 22.48 21.95
CA LYS A 841 -37.94 23.71 22.64
C LYS A 841 -37.01 24.56 21.76
N GLU A 842 -37.33 25.84 21.63
CA GLU A 842 -36.59 26.77 20.78
C GLU A 842 -35.71 27.71 21.60
N PHE A 843 -34.52 28.01 21.09
CA PHE A 843 -33.56 28.93 21.69
C PHE A 843 -33.03 29.90 20.63
N THR A 844 -32.75 31.13 21.03
CA THR A 844 -32.11 32.15 20.17
C THR A 844 -30.59 32.08 20.25
N ALA A 845 -29.87 32.52 19.21
CA ALA A 845 -28.41 32.59 19.24
C ALA A 845 -27.89 33.48 20.39
N ASP A 846 -28.60 34.57 20.71
CA ASP A 846 -28.27 35.46 21.83
C ASP A 846 -28.46 34.80 23.21
N GLU A 847 -29.39 33.84 23.33
CA GLU A 847 -29.52 33.04 24.55
C GLU A 847 -28.33 32.09 24.68
N VAL A 848 -27.98 31.35 23.62
CA VAL A 848 -26.82 30.45 23.61
C VAL A 848 -25.53 31.22 23.92
N ALA A 849 -25.34 32.42 23.37
CA ALA A 849 -24.15 33.25 23.58
C ALA A 849 -23.87 33.62 25.05
N LYS A 850 -24.87 33.52 25.94
CA LYS A 850 -24.70 33.74 27.39
C LYS A 850 -24.06 32.55 28.11
N HIS A 851 -24.11 31.36 27.52
CA HIS A 851 -23.60 30.11 28.07
C HIS A 851 -22.22 29.79 27.47
N ASN A 852 -21.23 30.63 27.80
CA ASN A 852 -19.91 30.65 27.17
C ASN A 852 -18.73 30.32 28.13
N SER A 853 -19.00 29.60 29.22
CA SER A 853 -18.01 29.32 30.28
C SER A 853 -17.83 27.82 30.55
N GLU A 854 -16.77 27.43 31.27
CA GLU A 854 -16.54 26.01 31.62
C GLU A 854 -17.65 25.39 32.47
N SER A 855 -18.27 26.18 33.35
CA SER A 855 -19.36 25.73 34.21
C SER A 855 -20.73 25.81 33.55
N ASP A 856 -20.81 26.38 32.34
CA ASP A 856 -22.05 26.63 31.61
C ASP A 856 -21.74 26.83 30.12
N CYS A 857 -21.68 25.71 29.38
CA CYS A 857 -21.16 25.63 28.02
C CYS A 857 -22.21 25.09 27.05
N TRP A 858 -22.85 26.00 26.30
CA TRP A 858 -23.80 25.62 25.25
C TRP A 858 -23.21 25.87 23.87
N VAL A 859 -23.54 25.00 22.92
CA VAL A 859 -23.04 25.06 21.54
C VAL A 859 -24.18 24.77 20.56
N ILE A 860 -24.18 25.44 19.41
CA ILE A 860 -25.10 25.13 18.30
C ILE A 860 -24.39 24.20 17.30
N VAL A 861 -25.03 23.10 16.92
CA VAL A 861 -24.58 22.20 15.84
C VAL A 861 -25.77 21.85 14.96
N LYS A 862 -25.70 22.16 13.66
CA LYS A 862 -26.77 21.90 12.67
C LYS A 862 -28.16 22.36 13.13
N ASN A 863 -28.23 23.58 13.68
CA ASN A 863 -29.42 24.18 14.29
C ASN A 863 -29.96 23.44 15.55
N VAL A 864 -29.17 22.56 16.16
CA VAL A 864 -29.47 21.89 17.43
C VAL A 864 -28.67 22.55 18.54
N VAL A 865 -29.33 22.86 19.66
CA VAL A 865 -28.69 23.45 20.83
C VAL A 865 -28.33 22.36 21.83
N LEU A 866 -27.05 22.30 22.19
CA LEU A 866 -26.45 21.29 23.07
C LEU A 866 -25.91 21.94 24.34
N ASP A 867 -26.26 21.41 25.51
CA ASP A 867 -25.55 21.67 26.77
C ASP A 867 -24.46 20.62 26.96
N LEU A 868 -23.23 21.01 26.67
CA LEU A 868 -22.07 20.12 26.73
C LEU A 868 -21.32 20.22 28.06
N THR A 869 -21.81 20.98 29.04
CA THR A 869 -21.15 21.22 30.33
C THR A 869 -20.75 19.91 31.02
N SER A 870 -21.66 18.93 31.08
CA SER A 870 -21.39 17.62 31.69
C SER A 870 -20.56 16.68 30.82
N PHE A 871 -20.39 17.00 29.53
CA PHE A 871 -19.66 16.19 28.55
C PHE A 871 -18.23 16.72 28.28
N LEU A 872 -17.88 17.92 28.79
CA LEU A 872 -16.57 18.54 28.57
C LEU A 872 -15.39 17.59 28.92
N ASP A 873 -15.51 16.85 30.02
CA ASP A 873 -14.48 15.93 30.50
C ASP A 873 -14.49 14.57 29.79
N ASP A 874 -15.62 14.21 29.21
CA ASP A 874 -15.80 12.95 28.47
C ASP A 874 -15.48 13.12 26.97
N HIS A 875 -15.30 14.37 26.49
CA HIS A 875 -15.00 14.63 25.09
C HIS A 875 -13.58 14.14 24.73
N PRO A 876 -13.43 13.23 23.75
CA PRO A 876 -12.15 12.58 23.45
C PRO A 876 -11.09 13.55 22.89
N GLY A 877 -11.51 14.67 22.30
CA GLY A 877 -10.61 15.75 21.86
C GLY A 877 -10.18 16.71 22.97
N GLY A 878 -10.54 16.43 24.23
CA GLY A 878 -10.32 17.31 25.38
C GLY A 878 -11.32 18.47 25.46
N ARG A 879 -11.44 19.05 26.67
CA ARG A 879 -12.39 20.13 26.98
C ARG A 879 -12.23 21.38 26.12
N GLU A 880 -10.99 21.79 25.83
CA GLU A 880 -10.69 22.99 25.04
C GLU A 880 -11.30 22.94 23.64
N SER A 881 -11.44 21.74 23.06
CA SER A 881 -12.04 21.56 21.74
C SER A 881 -13.51 22.01 21.69
N ILE A 882 -14.23 21.92 22.81
CA ILE A 882 -15.60 22.40 22.94
C ILE A 882 -15.61 23.86 23.40
N LEU A 883 -14.78 24.21 24.40
CA LEU A 883 -14.77 25.54 25.01
C LEU A 883 -14.49 26.67 24.01
N ASN A 884 -13.69 26.42 22.98
CA ASN A 884 -13.44 27.39 21.89
C ASN A 884 -14.72 27.84 21.17
N PHE A 885 -15.76 27.00 21.20
CA PHE A 885 -17.06 27.26 20.59
C PHE A 885 -18.17 27.48 21.61
N ALA A 886 -17.84 27.63 22.91
CA ALA A 886 -18.82 27.92 23.94
C ALA A 886 -19.59 29.22 23.62
N GLY A 887 -20.92 29.14 23.60
CA GLY A 887 -21.82 30.21 23.22
C GLY A 887 -21.88 30.51 21.71
N LYS A 888 -21.33 29.64 20.84
CA LYS A 888 -21.24 29.87 19.39
C LYS A 888 -21.81 28.71 18.58
N ASP A 889 -21.94 28.94 17.28
CA ASP A 889 -22.21 27.89 16.30
C ASP A 889 -20.92 27.16 15.93
N ALA A 890 -20.90 25.85 16.17
CA ALA A 890 -19.80 24.95 15.88
C ALA A 890 -20.09 24.01 14.70
N THR A 891 -21.18 24.21 13.95
CA THR A 891 -21.64 23.31 12.88
C THR A 891 -20.52 22.97 11.90
N GLU A 892 -19.81 23.98 11.40
CA GLU A 892 -18.73 23.77 10.44
C GLU A 892 -17.55 22.97 11.03
N SER A 893 -17.17 23.26 12.28
CA SER A 893 -16.10 22.55 12.99
C SER A 893 -16.51 21.10 13.31
N PHE A 894 -17.79 20.89 13.61
CA PHE A 894 -18.37 19.58 13.84
C PHE A 894 -18.37 18.74 12.56
N ASP A 895 -18.89 19.27 11.45
CA ASP A 895 -18.91 18.58 10.14
C ASP A 895 -17.52 18.19 9.63
N MET A 896 -16.50 18.97 9.99
CA MET A 896 -15.12 18.68 9.63
C MET A 896 -14.57 17.44 10.35
N LEU A 897 -15.11 17.05 11.52
CA LEU A 897 -14.50 16.05 12.39
C LEU A 897 -15.44 14.89 12.73
N HIS A 898 -16.75 15.10 12.67
CA HIS A 898 -17.77 14.21 13.20
C HIS A 898 -18.85 13.94 12.15
N GLU A 899 -19.45 12.75 12.23
CA GLU A 899 -20.71 12.44 11.57
C GLU A 899 -21.87 12.76 12.52
N ASP A 900 -23.07 12.98 11.99
CA ASP A 900 -24.24 13.43 12.77
C ASP A 900 -24.68 12.42 13.83
N ASN A 901 -24.43 11.13 13.58
CA ASN A 901 -24.71 10.04 14.52
C ASN A 901 -23.88 10.16 15.83
N VAL A 902 -22.80 10.93 15.85
CA VAL A 902 -21.96 11.15 17.05
C VAL A 902 -22.79 11.78 18.18
N ILE A 903 -23.68 12.72 17.87
CA ILE A 903 -24.54 13.36 18.89
C ILE A 903 -25.49 12.32 19.51
N GLN A 904 -26.15 11.53 18.67
CA GLN A 904 -27.05 10.47 19.12
C GLN A 904 -26.33 9.42 19.97
N ARG A 905 -25.10 9.05 19.59
CA ARG A 905 -24.35 7.96 20.22
C ARG A 905 -23.69 8.38 21.53
N TYR A 906 -23.07 9.57 21.57
CA TYR A 906 -22.22 9.97 22.69
C TYR A 906 -22.80 11.08 23.56
N ALA A 907 -23.62 11.97 23.00
CA ALA A 907 -24.18 13.12 23.71
C ALA A 907 -25.72 13.22 23.63
N PRO A 908 -26.50 12.12 23.66
CA PRO A 908 -27.95 12.21 23.46
C PRO A 908 -28.67 12.99 24.56
N LYS A 909 -28.11 12.99 25.78
CA LYS A 909 -28.66 13.71 26.93
C LYS A 909 -28.30 15.20 26.96
N CYS A 910 -27.38 15.63 26.11
CA CYS A 910 -26.94 17.02 26.00
C CYS A 910 -27.87 17.85 25.11
N VAL A 911 -28.79 17.23 24.37
CA VAL A 911 -29.68 17.91 23.43
C VAL A 911 -30.76 18.69 24.19
N LEU A 912 -30.73 20.02 24.09
CA LEU A 912 -31.71 20.90 24.73
C LEU A 912 -32.91 21.22 23.83
N GLY A 913 -32.69 21.34 22.52
CA GLY A 913 -33.72 21.72 21.56
C GLY A 913 -33.14 22.26 20.25
N ARG A 914 -33.87 23.16 19.59
CA ARG A 914 -33.54 23.71 18.26
C ARG A 914 -33.34 25.23 18.27
N LEU A 915 -32.62 25.73 17.28
CA LEU A 915 -32.44 27.16 17.05
C LEU A 915 -33.75 27.77 16.51
N LYS A 916 -34.20 28.87 17.12
CA LYS A 916 -35.47 29.54 16.79
C LYS A 916 -35.51 29.96 15.32
N GLY A 917 -36.56 29.56 14.61
CA GLY A 917 -36.75 29.89 13.19
C GLY A 917 -35.89 29.09 12.22
N ALA A 918 -35.14 28.09 12.68
CA ALA A 918 -34.33 27.22 11.85
C ALA A 918 -34.72 25.74 12.05
N THR A 919 -34.65 24.95 10.97
CA THR A 919 -34.96 23.51 11.04
C THR A 919 -33.66 22.72 11.29
N PRO A 920 -33.60 21.83 12.30
CA PRO A 920 -32.49 20.91 12.47
C PRO A 920 -32.30 20.02 11.24
N PHE A 921 -31.04 19.77 10.86
CA PHE A 921 -30.70 18.96 9.69
C PHE A 921 -29.68 17.87 9.99
N LEU A 922 -29.76 17.25 11.16
CA LEU A 922 -28.96 16.07 11.50
C LEU A 922 -29.37 14.87 10.63
N GLU A 923 -28.45 14.35 9.82
CA GLU A 923 -28.60 13.13 9.02
C GLU A 923 -28.32 11.89 9.89
N LEU A 924 -29.35 11.42 10.59
CA LEU A 924 -29.23 10.22 11.43
C LEU A 924 -29.43 8.97 10.58
N LYS A 925 -28.45 8.05 10.60
CA LYS A 925 -28.58 6.71 10.01
C LYS A 925 -29.55 5.89 10.89
N GLU A 926 -30.62 5.35 10.30
CA GLU A 926 -31.63 4.52 11.00
C GLU A 926 -31.08 3.20 11.54
#